data_AF-A0A2E6VPJ3-F1
#
_entry.id   AF-A0A2E6VPJ3-F1
#
_cell.length_a   1.000
_cell.length_b   1.000
_cell.length_c   1.000
_cell.angle_alpha   90.00
_cell.angle_beta   90.00
_cell.angle_gamma   90.00
#
_symmetry.space_group_name_H-M   'P 1'
#
loop_
_entity.id
_entity.type
_entity.pdbx_description
1 polymer ?
#
loop_
_entity_poly.entity_id
_entity_poly.type
_entity_poly.pdbx_seq_one_letter_code
_entity_poly.pdbx_strand_id
1 'polypeptide(L)'
;MTCSKRFALIVTGLFAFVGFSPTVQAENMSAESFIQPDAKDPNAFTIKKEHHGKGFPKDFVKKMVRGKLSDAALAGPDSFPVRTPKSPGDNTIVGDILVVEANTNLVNQDQNGTTFRHDGAGMYYITHRVLAELGDNYDYIILFSTFEDQTVAAYYMPLRNDVTGLGECNMQTGQTFGCAFDNTPSILNGGLQLQGFVFMNSVATWRGWDANYTGQAKEVDDLEHAVYATLGQEVAHRWGSGLRFIDPRTGNLSTKLLGRDDSHWAAYVDADASVMDGWDWIQVEGTDDTFEVIDAMNKFSTLDLYTMGALPVAGARPFFFIDNAWFLRAGQFIQPRPVEGDEVLRMPTPEYLRGFNVVLQATGERVDLTIQDIVNAEGNRCPDPDHTPKTFKQAFVLLTEYGQDLSQVQGYIAELEIIRKNWETWWHDRVDNKITICTGLYEECQHGETSIGKASLTELGDQDGFVDIGEDFDVEIPISVAGADANDVEIDIAFYGNGADNLSYYEGDSVLGFSKLNDGETGTAKIAFKADPAYVCGHSTLIDVTVSSANTPPVQETLRIFPGYQTLFEATFEDGDDGFSVNADGADQVTEGALSLEPVYLSCEMTVQTPERDASLGGDTAFITGAASPLVGSTSLWSPAISLEGAVAPEIRFSYWFDGASNDELKVSISEDGEKWYKALEINEPDHRWIQGRIRIEELLGKTPGEIQVRFIFTSNSGLLEGGVDEFRVLSLAGQCGGGLCACSSTDPRSAWIWPFLALLILGRVFFRKSKARPAVHG
;
A
#
# COMPACT_ATOMS: atom_id res chain seq x y z
N MET A 1 -26.80 39.29 -56.62
CA MET A 1 -26.89 40.41 -57.57
C MET A 1 -26.37 41.67 -56.89
N THR A 2 -25.42 42.36 -57.54
CA THR A 2 -24.94 43.76 -57.32
C THR A 2 -24.53 44.13 -55.87
N CYS A 3 -23.26 44.26 -55.49
CA CYS A 3 -22.10 44.97 -56.07
C CYS A 3 -22.28 46.50 -56.14
N SER A 4 -21.38 47.23 -55.48
CA SER A 4 -20.99 48.59 -55.86
C SER A 4 -19.56 48.89 -55.39
N LYS A 5 -18.64 48.86 -56.36
CA LYS A 5 -17.27 49.37 -56.35
C LYS A 5 -17.24 50.90 -56.50
N ARG A 6 -16.18 51.56 -56.02
CA ARG A 6 -15.37 52.58 -56.75
C ARG A 6 -13.92 52.47 -56.23
N PHE A 7 -12.88 52.18 -57.04
CA PHE A 7 -12.15 53.02 -58.03
C PHE A 7 -11.53 54.28 -57.37
N ALA A 8 -10.26 54.70 -57.57
CA ALA A 8 -9.24 54.45 -58.60
C ALA A 8 -7.86 54.96 -58.05
N LEU A 9 -6.69 54.33 -58.28
CA LEU A 9 -5.73 54.54 -59.42
C LEU A 9 -4.86 55.83 -59.23
N ILE A 10 -3.50 55.86 -59.21
CA ILE A 10 -2.53 55.67 -60.33
C ILE A 10 -1.05 55.80 -59.85
N VAL A 11 -0.18 54.82 -60.20
CA VAL A 11 1.16 54.87 -60.91
C VAL A 11 2.32 55.72 -60.28
N THR A 12 3.60 55.36 -60.12
CA THR A 12 4.61 54.45 -60.76
C THR A 12 5.91 54.44 -59.92
N GLY A 13 6.76 53.40 -60.03
CA GLY A 13 8.22 53.60 -60.19
C GLY A 13 9.23 52.92 -59.24
N LEU A 14 9.76 51.76 -59.69
CA LEU A 14 11.14 51.20 -59.62
C LEU A 14 11.97 51.03 -58.31
N PHE A 15 12.68 49.88 -58.30
CA PHE A 15 13.94 49.45 -57.63
C PHE A 15 13.91 48.67 -56.29
N ALA A 16 14.28 47.37 -56.43
CA ALA A 16 15.25 46.57 -55.68
C ALA A 16 15.05 46.19 -54.18
N PHE A 17 15.60 45.00 -53.89
CA PHE A 17 15.84 44.31 -52.61
C PHE A 17 14.68 43.54 -51.96
N VAL A 18 14.79 42.22 -52.09
CA VAL A 18 14.11 41.23 -51.24
C VAL A 18 14.81 41.25 -49.89
N GLY A 19 14.13 41.79 -48.89
CA GLY A 19 14.44 41.66 -47.48
C GLY A 19 13.13 41.59 -46.73
N PHE A 20 12.71 40.39 -46.34
CA PHE A 20 11.70 40.20 -45.31
C PHE A 20 12.33 39.36 -44.21
N SER A 21 12.73 40.05 -43.16
CA SER A 21 12.76 39.52 -41.81
C SER A 21 11.31 39.30 -41.37
N PRO A 22 10.95 38.18 -40.76
CA PRO A 22 10.01 38.17 -39.67
C PRO A 22 10.81 38.03 -38.39
N THR A 23 11.02 39.17 -37.71
CA THR A 23 11.11 39.17 -36.25
C THR A 23 9.81 38.55 -35.73
N VAL A 24 9.84 37.25 -35.46
CA VAL A 24 8.94 36.66 -34.46
C VAL A 24 9.62 36.99 -33.14
N GLN A 25 9.11 38.02 -32.46
CA GLN A 25 9.37 38.18 -31.04
C GLN A 25 8.87 36.89 -30.39
N ALA A 26 9.76 36.18 -29.70
CA ALA A 26 9.37 35.27 -28.65
C ALA A 26 8.57 36.11 -27.65
N GLU A 27 7.24 36.06 -27.75
CA GLU A 27 6.40 36.45 -26.64
C GLU A 27 6.70 35.40 -25.56
N ASN A 28 7.27 35.88 -24.45
CA ASN A 28 7.27 35.17 -23.18
C ASN A 28 5.89 34.52 -23.03
N MET A 29 5.83 33.19 -22.90
CA MET A 29 4.66 32.52 -22.35
C MET A 29 4.52 33.05 -20.92
N SER A 30 3.83 34.18 -20.77
CA SER A 30 3.34 34.63 -19.48
C SER A 30 2.41 33.54 -18.97
N ALA A 31 2.55 33.23 -17.68
CA ALA A 31 1.69 32.36 -16.88
C ALA A 31 0.21 32.78 -16.95
N GLU A 32 -0.44 32.58 -18.09
CA GLU A 32 -1.88 32.69 -18.21
C GLU A 32 -2.49 31.31 -18.05
N SER A 33 -3.16 31.11 -16.92
CA SER A 33 -3.91 29.91 -16.57
C SER A 33 -4.80 29.42 -17.73
N PHE A 34 -4.95 28.09 -17.83
CA PHE A 34 -5.83 27.38 -18.77
C PHE A 34 -7.30 27.82 -18.69
N ILE A 35 -7.64 28.45 -17.58
CA ILE A 35 -8.95 28.92 -17.16
C ILE A 35 -8.84 30.41 -16.89
N GLN A 36 -9.60 31.24 -17.63
CA GLN A 36 -9.66 32.68 -17.40
C GLN A 36 -11.05 33.08 -16.88
N PRO A 37 -11.16 34.04 -15.94
CA PRO A 37 -12.45 34.58 -15.53
C PRO A 37 -13.24 35.05 -16.75
N ASP A 38 -14.53 34.75 -16.81
CA ASP A 38 -15.40 35.27 -17.84
C ASP A 38 -15.46 36.80 -17.67
N ALA A 39 -15.09 37.52 -18.73
CA ALA A 39 -15.07 38.98 -18.72
C ALA A 39 -16.44 39.62 -18.39
N LYS A 40 -17.54 38.86 -18.40
CA LYS A 40 -18.90 39.31 -18.11
C LYS A 40 -19.45 38.79 -16.77
N ASP A 41 -18.82 37.80 -16.16
CA ASP A 41 -19.21 37.27 -14.85
C ASP A 41 -17.94 36.87 -14.07
N PRO A 42 -17.52 37.66 -13.06
CA PRO A 42 -16.31 37.39 -12.29
C PRO A 42 -16.37 36.08 -11.49
N ASN A 43 -17.52 35.41 -11.42
CA ASN A 43 -17.69 34.09 -10.79
C ASN A 43 -17.78 32.93 -11.81
N ALA A 44 -17.67 33.21 -13.11
CA ALA A 44 -17.62 32.21 -14.16
C ALA A 44 -16.22 32.19 -14.80
N PHE A 45 -15.80 31.07 -15.36
CA PHE A 45 -14.52 30.98 -16.08
C PHE A 45 -14.68 30.23 -17.40
N THR A 46 -13.78 30.48 -18.35
CA THR A 46 -13.78 29.87 -19.68
C THR A 46 -12.49 29.12 -19.96
N ILE A 47 -12.62 27.92 -20.57
CA ILE A 47 -11.50 27.08 -21.01
C ILE A 47 -11.04 27.59 -22.40
N LYS A 48 -9.73 27.81 -22.58
CA LYS A 48 -9.17 28.20 -23.89
C LYS A 48 -9.37 27.06 -24.91
N LYS A 49 -9.86 27.40 -26.10
CA LYS A 49 -10.35 26.44 -27.13
C LYS A 49 -9.27 25.71 -27.93
N GLU A 50 -8.00 26.06 -27.77
CA GLU A 50 -6.92 25.54 -28.61
C GLU A 50 -5.77 25.05 -27.72
N HIS A 51 -5.69 23.74 -27.50
CA HIS A 51 -4.43 23.09 -27.15
C HIS A 51 -4.33 21.70 -27.78
N HIS A 52 -3.21 21.45 -28.45
CA HIS A 52 -2.83 20.18 -29.07
C HIS A 52 -2.12 19.25 -28.06
N GLY A 53 -2.78 18.88 -26.97
CA GLY A 53 -2.30 17.81 -26.08
C GLY A 53 -2.89 16.47 -26.51
N LYS A 54 -2.32 15.85 -27.55
CA LYS A 54 -2.62 14.43 -27.81
C LYS A 54 -1.64 13.62 -26.99
N GLY A 55 -2.13 12.91 -25.97
CA GLY A 55 -1.41 11.78 -25.38
C GLY A 55 -0.98 10.81 -26.47
N PHE A 56 -0.03 9.92 -26.14
CA PHE A 56 0.59 9.04 -27.11
C PHE A 56 -0.47 8.37 -28.01
N PRO A 57 -0.37 8.49 -29.34
CA PRO A 57 -1.17 7.65 -30.21
C PRO A 57 -0.91 6.18 -29.82
N LYS A 58 -1.94 5.34 -29.69
CA LYS A 58 -1.76 3.89 -29.47
C LYS A 58 -0.73 3.26 -30.44
N ASP A 59 -0.53 3.85 -31.61
CA ASP A 59 0.47 3.44 -32.59
C ASP A 59 1.94 3.81 -32.22
N PHE A 60 2.15 4.86 -31.43
CA PHE A 60 3.47 5.24 -30.89
C PHE A 60 3.91 4.23 -29.82
N VAL A 61 3.04 3.93 -28.85
CA VAL A 61 3.26 2.87 -27.83
C VAL A 61 3.47 1.51 -28.51
N LYS A 62 2.63 1.14 -29.49
CA LYS A 62 2.81 -0.11 -30.27
C LYS A 62 4.14 -0.18 -31.03
N LYS A 63 4.70 0.95 -31.50
CA LYS A 63 6.00 0.96 -32.18
C LYS A 63 7.17 0.82 -31.21
N MET A 64 7.05 1.36 -30.00
CA MET A 64 8.07 1.23 -28.95
C MET A 64 8.07 -0.19 -28.36
N VAL A 65 6.91 -0.76 -28.04
CA VAL A 65 6.81 -2.11 -27.44
C VAL A 65 7.10 -3.24 -28.44
N ARG A 66 6.79 -3.06 -29.73
CA ARG A 66 7.09 -4.07 -30.77
C ARG A 66 8.53 -4.03 -31.27
N GLY A 67 9.36 -3.14 -30.74
CA GLY A 67 10.78 -3.15 -31.00
C GLY A 67 11.44 -4.35 -30.33
N LYS A 68 11.31 -5.55 -30.91
CA LYS A 68 12.53 -6.37 -30.98
C LYS A 68 13.55 -5.43 -31.62
N LEU A 69 14.56 -5.02 -30.87
CA LEU A 69 15.75 -4.43 -31.46
C LEU A 69 16.10 -5.33 -32.64
N SER A 70 15.90 -4.84 -33.86
CA SER A 70 16.26 -5.64 -35.03
C SER A 70 17.73 -6.02 -34.85
N ASP A 71 18.15 -7.19 -35.33
CA ASP A 71 19.56 -7.57 -35.28
C ASP A 71 20.48 -6.50 -35.90
N ALA A 72 19.92 -5.62 -36.75
CA ALA A 72 20.59 -4.44 -37.32
C ALA A 72 20.69 -3.22 -36.38
N ALA A 73 19.82 -3.10 -35.36
CA ALA A 73 19.93 -2.11 -34.28
C ALA A 73 20.87 -2.58 -33.15
N LEU A 74 21.05 -3.90 -33.01
CA LEU A 74 22.05 -4.54 -32.14
C LEU A 74 23.44 -4.59 -32.76
N ALA A 75 23.54 -4.51 -34.09
CA ALA A 75 24.78 -4.28 -34.81
C ALA A 75 25.19 -2.80 -34.70
N GLY A 76 25.57 -2.39 -33.48
CA GLY A 76 26.42 -1.22 -33.32
C GLY A 76 27.68 -1.39 -34.20
N PRO A 77 28.25 -0.31 -34.76
CA PRO A 77 29.36 -0.42 -35.69
C PRO A 77 30.49 -1.28 -35.10
N ASP A 78 30.78 -2.39 -35.80
CA ASP A 78 31.82 -3.34 -35.45
C ASP A 78 33.16 -2.61 -35.25
N SER A 79 33.73 -2.80 -34.07
CA SER A 79 35.07 -2.38 -33.63
C SER A 79 35.32 -0.87 -33.48
N PHE A 80 35.53 -0.43 -32.24
CA PHE A 80 36.28 0.78 -31.93
C PHE A 80 37.42 0.50 -30.94
N PRO A 81 38.57 1.15 -31.13
CA PRO A 81 39.78 0.86 -30.36
C PRO A 81 39.75 1.55 -28.98
N VAL A 82 40.61 1.01 -28.11
CA VAL A 82 40.97 1.51 -26.79
C VAL A 82 41.32 3.01 -26.79
N ARG A 83 40.81 3.70 -25.75
CA ARG A 83 40.93 5.13 -25.34
C ARG A 83 42.08 5.98 -25.92
N THR A 84 41.70 7.18 -26.38
CA THR A 84 42.50 8.43 -26.44
C THR A 84 41.58 9.64 -26.12
N PRO A 85 42.13 10.83 -25.76
CA PRO A 85 41.51 11.77 -24.79
C PRO A 85 40.36 12.65 -25.31
N LYS A 86 39.50 13.01 -24.34
CA LYS A 86 38.44 14.05 -24.27
C LYS A 86 38.31 14.97 -25.49
N SER A 87 37.21 14.81 -26.22
CA SER A 87 36.81 15.59 -27.41
C SER A 87 35.45 16.23 -27.14
N PRO A 88 35.07 17.34 -27.81
CA PRO A 88 33.77 18.01 -27.62
C PRO A 88 32.61 17.01 -27.70
N GLY A 89 31.69 17.04 -26.73
CA GLY A 89 30.81 15.91 -26.43
C GLY A 89 31.27 15.08 -25.23
N ASP A 90 31.97 15.68 -24.26
CA ASP A 90 32.39 15.00 -23.04
C ASP A 90 31.32 15.10 -21.94
N ASN A 91 31.14 14.00 -21.22
CA ASN A 91 30.36 14.02 -20.00
C ASN A 91 31.12 14.82 -18.92
N THR A 92 30.38 15.61 -18.14
CA THR A 92 30.94 16.31 -16.99
C THR A 92 30.02 16.16 -15.80
N ILE A 93 30.60 15.79 -14.65
CA ILE A 93 29.87 15.75 -13.38
C ILE A 93 30.04 17.10 -12.68
N VAL A 94 28.93 17.71 -12.29
CA VAL A 94 28.90 18.93 -11.47
C VAL A 94 27.95 18.69 -10.31
N GLY A 95 28.50 18.61 -9.09
CA GLY A 95 27.74 18.11 -7.94
C GLY A 95 27.39 16.63 -8.15
N ASP A 96 26.12 16.31 -8.01
CA ASP A 96 25.52 14.99 -8.28
C ASP A 96 24.73 14.97 -9.61
N ILE A 97 24.96 15.95 -10.48
CA ILE A 97 24.37 15.98 -11.83
C ILE A 97 25.39 15.56 -12.87
N LEU A 98 25.02 14.58 -13.70
CA LEU A 98 25.76 14.25 -14.91
C LEU A 98 25.29 15.14 -16.06
N VAL A 99 26.15 16.03 -16.52
CA VAL A 99 25.91 16.88 -17.70
C VAL A 99 26.42 16.18 -18.95
N VAL A 100 25.53 16.01 -19.93
CA VAL A 100 25.83 15.41 -21.23
C VAL A 100 25.65 16.45 -22.32
N GLU A 101 26.72 16.76 -23.04
CA GLU A 101 26.66 17.67 -24.18
C GLU A 101 25.93 17.01 -25.36
N ALA A 102 24.88 17.66 -25.86
CA ALA A 102 24.11 17.13 -26.98
C ALA A 102 24.89 17.09 -28.30
N ASN A 103 24.57 16.08 -29.11
CA ASN A 103 25.02 15.95 -30.48
C ASN A 103 23.88 15.37 -31.34
N THR A 104 24.10 15.20 -32.64
CA THR A 104 23.08 14.72 -33.60
C THR A 104 22.58 13.29 -33.35
N ASN A 105 23.22 12.53 -32.47
CA ASN A 105 22.72 11.21 -32.06
C ASN A 105 21.72 11.30 -30.91
N LEU A 106 21.78 12.37 -30.11
CA LEU A 106 20.95 12.57 -28.91
C LEU A 106 19.77 13.50 -29.17
N VAL A 107 19.91 14.46 -30.07
CA VAL A 107 18.87 15.44 -30.37
C VAL A 107 18.60 15.55 -31.87
N ASN A 108 17.36 15.88 -32.22
CA ASN A 108 17.00 16.35 -33.54
C ASN A 108 16.98 17.89 -33.53
N GLN A 109 17.41 18.49 -34.63
CA GLN A 109 17.26 19.92 -34.86
C GLN A 109 16.39 20.13 -36.09
N ASP A 110 15.25 20.78 -35.92
CA ASP A 110 14.38 21.17 -37.02
C ASP A 110 13.94 22.64 -36.90
N GLN A 111 12.99 23.06 -37.74
CA GLN A 111 12.51 24.45 -37.75
C GLN A 111 11.71 24.82 -36.49
N ASN A 112 11.27 23.84 -35.70
CA ASN A 112 10.49 24.02 -34.49
C ASN A 112 11.36 24.01 -33.22
N GLY A 113 12.65 23.71 -33.34
CA GLY A 113 13.61 23.77 -32.23
C GLY A 113 14.46 22.49 -32.11
N THR A 114 15.10 22.36 -30.95
CA THR A 114 15.83 21.15 -30.55
C THR A 114 14.85 20.21 -29.84
N THR A 115 14.82 18.93 -30.21
CA THR A 115 14.02 17.89 -29.53
C THR A 115 14.89 16.71 -29.15
N PHE A 116 14.56 16.02 -28.06
CA PHE A 116 15.25 14.79 -27.70
C PHE A 116 14.90 13.70 -28.72
N ARG A 117 15.87 12.86 -29.05
CA ARG A 117 15.63 11.74 -29.94
C ARG A 117 14.98 10.59 -29.16
N HIS A 118 13.65 10.63 -29.05
CA HIS A 118 12.83 9.64 -28.33
C HIS A 118 12.83 8.21 -28.93
N ASP A 119 13.54 7.97 -30.03
CA ASP A 119 13.64 6.61 -30.60
C ASP A 119 14.66 5.75 -29.85
N GLY A 120 14.66 4.44 -30.14
CA GLY A 120 15.59 3.51 -29.49
C GLY A 120 17.07 3.88 -29.65
N ALA A 121 17.44 4.65 -30.69
CA ALA A 121 18.82 5.07 -30.86
C ALA A 121 19.19 6.19 -29.88
N GLY A 122 18.37 7.24 -29.74
CA GLY A 122 18.68 8.32 -28.80
C GLY A 122 18.75 7.85 -27.35
N MET A 123 17.82 6.98 -26.94
CA MET A 123 17.84 6.35 -25.62
C MET A 123 19.05 5.44 -25.42
N TYR A 124 19.40 4.64 -26.42
CA TYR A 124 20.62 3.84 -26.38
C TYR A 124 21.87 4.73 -26.20
N TYR A 125 21.98 5.83 -26.94
CA TYR A 125 23.14 6.71 -26.86
C TYR A 125 23.25 7.41 -25.50
N ILE A 126 22.14 7.92 -24.94
CA ILE A 126 22.19 8.56 -23.62
C ILE A 126 22.53 7.55 -22.53
N THR A 127 21.88 6.38 -22.52
CA THR A 127 22.18 5.31 -21.56
C THR A 127 23.63 4.86 -21.65
N HIS A 128 24.17 4.70 -22.86
CA HIS A 128 25.58 4.36 -23.06
C HIS A 128 26.52 5.44 -22.50
N ARG A 129 26.19 6.72 -22.66
CA ARG A 129 26.96 7.83 -22.08
C ARG A 129 26.93 7.77 -20.56
N VAL A 130 25.78 7.55 -19.95
CA VAL A 130 25.63 7.45 -18.50
C VAL A 130 26.47 6.28 -17.96
N LEU A 131 26.27 5.08 -18.49
CA LEU A 131 26.97 3.88 -18.03
C LEU A 131 28.49 3.95 -18.26
N ALA A 132 28.94 4.62 -19.33
CA ALA A 132 30.37 4.81 -19.58
C ALA A 132 31.06 5.71 -18.54
N GLU A 133 30.31 6.63 -17.91
CA GLU A 133 30.83 7.54 -16.90
C GLU A 133 30.61 7.02 -15.47
N LEU A 134 29.40 6.54 -15.17
CA LEU A 134 28.97 6.21 -13.81
C LEU A 134 28.97 4.70 -13.51
N GLY A 135 29.13 3.85 -14.52
CA GLY A 135 28.97 2.40 -14.39
C GLY A 135 27.50 1.96 -14.24
N ASP A 136 27.31 0.65 -14.08
CA ASP A 136 26.00 0.03 -13.86
C ASP A 136 25.71 -0.03 -12.35
N ASN A 137 25.34 1.12 -11.78
CA ASN A 137 25.10 1.30 -10.34
C ASN A 137 23.73 1.96 -10.04
N TYR A 138 22.86 2.11 -11.04
CA TYR A 138 21.61 2.86 -10.93
C TYR A 138 20.45 2.07 -11.53
N ASP A 139 19.31 2.18 -10.88
CA ASP A 139 18.04 1.58 -11.31
C ASP A 139 17.33 2.46 -12.33
N TYR A 140 17.54 3.78 -12.28
CA TYR A 140 16.92 4.72 -13.22
C TYR A 140 17.88 5.79 -13.71
N ILE A 141 17.64 6.23 -14.95
CA ILE A 141 18.17 7.48 -15.50
C ILE A 141 17.02 8.49 -15.55
N ILE A 142 17.19 9.63 -14.89
CA ILE A 142 16.23 10.74 -14.90
C ILE A 142 16.83 11.85 -15.79
N LEU A 143 16.29 12.00 -17.00
CA LEU A 143 16.79 12.94 -18.00
C LEU A 143 15.98 14.24 -18.00
N PHE A 144 16.67 15.33 -17.69
CA PHE A 144 16.21 16.69 -17.97
C PHE A 144 17.01 17.29 -19.12
N SER A 145 16.44 18.27 -19.82
CA SER A 145 17.12 19.03 -20.87
C SER A 145 17.27 20.52 -20.52
N THR A 146 18.09 21.23 -21.29
CA THR A 146 18.14 22.71 -21.26
C THR A 146 17.29 23.36 -22.37
N PHE A 147 16.65 22.55 -23.21
CA PHE A 147 15.79 22.96 -24.32
C PHE A 147 14.40 22.33 -24.17
N GLU A 148 13.35 23.08 -24.48
CA GLU A 148 11.97 22.59 -24.41
C GLU A 148 11.66 21.65 -25.57
N ASP A 149 11.26 20.43 -25.23
CA ASP A 149 10.68 19.49 -26.17
C ASP A 149 9.17 19.73 -26.30
N GLN A 150 8.73 20.16 -27.48
CA GLN A 150 7.32 20.49 -27.73
C GLN A 150 6.45 19.25 -27.97
N THR A 151 7.04 18.03 -27.94
CA THR A 151 6.31 16.79 -28.27
C THR A 151 5.84 16.00 -27.06
N VAL A 152 6.53 16.13 -25.91
CA VAL A 152 6.21 15.36 -24.71
C VAL A 152 6.65 16.11 -23.44
N ALA A 153 5.81 16.10 -22.41
CA ALA A 153 6.13 16.74 -21.12
C ALA A 153 6.98 15.84 -20.22
N ALA A 154 6.52 14.60 -19.99
CA ALA A 154 7.26 13.59 -19.26
C ALA A 154 6.85 12.19 -19.73
N TYR A 155 7.71 11.19 -19.50
CA TYR A 155 7.34 9.78 -19.61
C TYR A 155 8.35 8.87 -18.91
N TYR A 156 7.87 7.70 -18.49
CA TYR A 156 8.68 6.53 -18.16
C TYR A 156 8.77 5.53 -19.31
N MET A 157 9.95 4.96 -19.48
CA MET A 157 10.18 3.83 -20.35
C MET A 157 10.74 2.65 -19.55
N PRO A 158 10.04 1.50 -19.52
CA PRO A 158 10.57 0.33 -18.88
C PRO A 158 11.66 -0.31 -19.74
N LEU A 159 12.82 -0.56 -19.13
CA LEU A 159 13.92 -1.31 -19.72
C LEU A 159 13.95 -2.73 -19.16
N ARG A 160 13.57 -2.90 -17.88
CA ARG A 160 13.43 -4.19 -17.20
C ARG A 160 12.18 -4.16 -16.32
N ASN A 161 11.49 -5.29 -16.25
CA ASN A 161 10.49 -5.56 -15.24
C ASN A 161 10.66 -7.01 -14.78
N ASP A 162 10.73 -7.23 -13.48
CA ASP A 162 10.88 -8.53 -12.84
C ASP A 162 9.72 -8.85 -11.90
N VAL A 163 8.66 -8.02 -11.92
CA VAL A 163 7.51 -8.15 -11.03
C VAL A 163 6.32 -8.76 -11.78
N THR A 164 5.65 -9.74 -11.17
CA THR A 164 4.37 -10.28 -11.63
C THR A 164 3.24 -9.94 -10.67
N GLY A 165 1.99 -10.21 -11.06
CA GLY A 165 0.80 -9.83 -10.26
C GLY A 165 0.43 -8.34 -10.39
N LEU A 166 0.98 -7.63 -11.39
CA LEU A 166 0.74 -6.21 -11.64
C LEU A 166 -0.28 -5.94 -12.77
N GLY A 167 -0.97 -6.96 -13.26
CA GLY A 167 -1.93 -6.83 -14.36
C GLY A 167 -1.76 -7.84 -15.48
N GLU A 168 -2.43 -7.57 -16.61
CA GLU A 168 -2.29 -8.36 -17.82
C GLU A 168 -0.86 -8.30 -18.37
N CYS A 169 -0.28 -9.46 -18.68
CA CYS A 169 0.93 -9.54 -19.50
C CYS A 169 0.59 -9.77 -20.98
N ASN A 170 0.70 -8.72 -21.79
CA ASN A 170 0.45 -8.77 -23.22
C ASN A 170 1.38 -7.84 -24.01
N MET A 171 2.57 -8.37 -24.34
CA MET A 171 3.58 -7.66 -25.15
C MET A 171 3.07 -7.26 -26.54
N GLN A 172 2.00 -7.87 -27.07
CA GLN A 172 1.47 -7.56 -28.40
C GLN A 172 0.57 -6.31 -28.40
N THR A 173 -0.14 -6.07 -27.29
CA THR A 173 -1.03 -4.91 -27.10
C THR A 173 -0.29 -3.72 -26.48
N GLY A 174 0.79 -3.97 -25.74
CA GLY A 174 1.51 -2.94 -24.99
C GLY A 174 1.24 -2.93 -23.49
N GLN A 175 0.33 -3.80 -23.01
CA GLN A 175 0.08 -3.99 -21.59
C GLN A 175 1.21 -4.84 -21.02
N THR A 176 2.17 -4.17 -20.38
CA THR A 176 3.45 -4.80 -20.00
C THR A 176 3.70 -4.81 -18.49
N PHE A 177 2.82 -4.22 -17.68
CA PHE A 177 2.94 -4.20 -16.21
C PHE A 177 3.06 -5.60 -15.62
N GLY A 178 2.21 -6.54 -16.05
CA GLY A 178 2.30 -7.93 -15.59
C GLY A 178 3.40 -8.77 -16.26
N CYS A 179 4.15 -8.21 -17.22
CA CYS A 179 5.17 -8.95 -17.95
C CYS A 179 6.53 -8.82 -17.29
N ALA A 180 7.15 -9.95 -16.95
CA ALA A 180 8.58 -9.99 -16.70
C ALA A 180 9.35 -9.93 -18.03
N PHE A 181 10.28 -8.97 -18.16
CA PHE A 181 11.16 -8.82 -19.31
C PHE A 181 12.45 -8.08 -18.95
N ASP A 182 13.48 -8.29 -19.77
CA ASP A 182 14.71 -7.52 -19.76
C ASP A 182 15.05 -7.11 -21.19
N ASN A 183 14.81 -5.83 -21.50
CA ASN A 183 15.10 -5.18 -22.78
C ASN A 183 16.40 -4.36 -22.70
N THR A 184 17.21 -4.52 -21.65
CA THR A 184 18.49 -3.82 -21.56
C THR A 184 19.40 -4.23 -22.73
N PRO A 185 20.26 -3.32 -23.25
CA PRO A 185 21.03 -3.58 -24.46
C PRO A 185 21.89 -4.85 -24.37
N SER A 186 21.65 -5.81 -25.25
CA SER A 186 22.35 -7.11 -25.27
C SER A 186 23.87 -7.02 -25.48
N ILE A 187 24.38 -5.87 -25.93
CA ILE A 187 25.81 -5.61 -26.12
C ILE A 187 26.60 -5.54 -24.79
N LEU A 188 25.90 -5.48 -23.65
CA LEU A 188 26.48 -5.55 -22.31
C LEU A 188 26.18 -6.88 -21.59
N ASN A 189 25.76 -7.92 -22.34
CA ASN A 189 25.36 -9.26 -21.87
C ASN A 189 24.02 -9.36 -21.11
N GLY A 190 23.16 -8.33 -21.12
CA GLY A 190 21.92 -8.33 -20.32
C GLY A 190 22.20 -8.35 -18.81
N GLY A 191 21.16 -8.20 -17.99
CA GLY A 191 21.34 -8.20 -16.53
C GLY A 191 22.00 -6.95 -15.97
N LEU A 192 21.76 -5.78 -16.59
CA LEU A 192 22.08 -4.50 -15.96
C LEU A 192 21.19 -4.28 -14.73
N GLN A 193 21.68 -3.50 -13.76
CA GLN A 193 20.85 -3.00 -12.67
C GLN A 193 19.76 -2.05 -13.20
N LEU A 194 20.05 -1.30 -14.27
CA LEU A 194 19.14 -0.33 -14.87
C LEU A 194 17.78 -0.94 -15.24
N GLN A 195 16.73 -0.40 -14.64
CA GLN A 195 15.34 -0.87 -14.77
C GLN A 195 14.51 0.04 -15.68
N GLY A 196 14.77 1.35 -15.69
CA GLY A 196 13.98 2.27 -16.48
C GLY A 196 14.65 3.60 -16.80
N PHE A 197 14.00 4.34 -17.69
CA PHE A 197 14.43 5.66 -18.14
C PHE A 197 13.25 6.62 -18.01
N VAL A 198 13.45 7.75 -17.32
CA VAL A 198 12.46 8.81 -17.17
C VAL A 198 12.94 10.03 -17.94
N PHE A 199 12.09 10.57 -18.80
CA PHE A 199 12.30 11.87 -19.42
C PHE A 199 11.39 12.89 -18.76
N MET A 200 11.94 14.04 -18.38
CA MET A 200 11.22 15.12 -17.72
C MET A 200 11.22 16.42 -18.54
N ASN A 201 11.61 16.39 -19.81
CA ASN A 201 11.73 17.62 -20.62
C ASN A 201 12.69 18.64 -19.96
N SER A 202 12.56 19.92 -20.29
CA SER A 202 13.49 20.93 -19.84
C SER A 202 13.20 21.34 -18.40
N VAL A 203 14.25 21.69 -17.66
CA VAL A 203 14.06 22.27 -16.32
C VAL A 203 13.16 23.52 -16.40
N ALA A 204 13.26 24.30 -17.49
CA ALA A 204 12.45 25.49 -17.70
C ALA A 204 10.96 25.20 -17.94
N THR A 205 10.61 24.03 -18.50
CA THR A 205 9.23 23.61 -18.79
C THR A 205 8.39 23.56 -17.52
N TRP A 206 9.02 23.20 -16.40
CA TRP A 206 8.34 23.07 -15.11
C TRP A 206 8.11 24.39 -14.41
N ARG A 207 8.80 25.47 -14.82
CA ARG A 207 8.64 26.80 -14.22
C ARG A 207 7.23 27.31 -14.45
N GLY A 208 6.42 27.32 -13.40
CA GLY A 208 5.04 27.76 -13.45
C GLY A 208 4.05 26.73 -14.01
N TRP A 209 4.45 25.47 -14.18
CA TRP A 209 3.55 24.39 -14.58
C TRP A 209 2.37 24.25 -13.60
N ASP A 210 2.60 24.47 -12.31
CA ASP A 210 1.56 24.49 -11.27
C ASP A 210 0.42 25.47 -11.53
N ALA A 211 0.68 26.59 -12.21
CA ALA A 211 -0.33 27.61 -12.48
C ALA A 211 -1.46 27.07 -13.38
N ASN A 212 -1.23 25.96 -14.04
CA ASN A 212 -2.20 25.27 -14.88
C ASN A 212 -3.29 24.58 -14.06
N TYR A 213 -2.97 24.19 -12.81
CA TYR A 213 -3.85 23.40 -11.94
C TYR A 213 -4.27 24.15 -10.67
N THR A 214 -3.39 24.99 -10.14
CA THR A 214 -3.58 25.72 -8.87
C THR A 214 -3.79 27.23 -9.08
N GLY A 215 -3.68 27.71 -10.33
CA GLY A 215 -3.75 29.12 -10.65
C GLY A 215 -2.56 29.96 -10.16
N GLN A 216 -1.56 29.34 -9.52
CA GLN A 216 -0.34 29.99 -9.04
C GLN A 216 0.90 29.16 -9.42
N ALA A 217 1.97 29.84 -9.80
CA ALA A 217 3.27 29.20 -9.97
C ALA A 217 3.92 29.03 -8.59
N LYS A 218 4.46 27.84 -8.31
CA LYS A 218 5.31 27.60 -7.14
C LYS A 218 6.78 27.71 -7.55
N GLU A 219 7.64 27.95 -6.59
CA GLU A 219 9.09 27.84 -6.79
C GLU A 219 9.49 26.36 -6.72
N VAL A 220 10.58 25.99 -7.40
CA VAL A 220 11.01 24.57 -7.46
C VAL A 220 11.47 24.02 -6.11
N ASP A 221 11.77 24.87 -5.12
CA ASP A 221 12.15 24.45 -3.77
C ASP A 221 10.94 24.10 -2.87
N ASP A 222 9.72 24.35 -3.34
CA ASP A 222 8.47 23.93 -2.70
C ASP A 222 8.18 22.45 -3.00
N LEU A 223 8.02 21.61 -1.98
CA LEU A 223 7.73 20.17 -2.15
C LEU A 223 6.38 19.93 -2.84
N GLU A 224 5.46 20.89 -2.85
CA GLU A 224 4.20 20.79 -3.57
C GLU A 224 4.29 21.25 -5.04
N HIS A 225 5.49 21.50 -5.57
CA HIS A 225 5.69 21.84 -6.98
C HIS A 225 5.38 20.63 -7.88
N ALA A 226 4.63 20.82 -8.96
CA ALA A 226 4.11 19.75 -9.83
C ALA A 226 5.19 18.86 -10.46
N VAL A 227 6.45 19.31 -10.50
CA VAL A 227 7.58 18.50 -10.96
C VAL A 227 7.75 17.22 -10.12
N TYR A 228 7.49 17.28 -8.81
CA TYR A 228 7.67 16.13 -7.92
C TYR A 228 6.55 15.11 -8.08
N ALA A 229 5.29 15.55 -8.08
CA ALA A 229 4.16 14.65 -8.36
C ALA A 229 4.25 14.02 -9.75
N THR A 230 4.69 14.80 -10.76
CA THR A 230 4.88 14.26 -12.11
C THR A 230 6.05 13.27 -12.16
N LEU A 231 7.19 13.59 -11.55
CA LEU A 231 8.32 12.65 -11.45
C LEU A 231 7.92 11.37 -10.69
N GLY A 232 7.11 11.49 -9.64
CA GLY A 232 6.51 10.38 -8.91
C GLY A 232 5.62 9.51 -9.77
N GLN A 233 4.73 10.11 -10.55
CA GLN A 233 3.90 9.37 -11.51
C GLN A 233 4.78 8.60 -12.51
N GLU A 234 5.80 9.25 -13.08
CA GLU A 234 6.66 8.59 -14.06
C GLU A 234 7.49 7.46 -13.43
N VAL A 235 8.11 7.68 -12.27
CA VAL A 235 8.85 6.62 -11.57
C VAL A 235 7.92 5.46 -11.20
N ALA A 236 6.69 5.75 -10.77
CA ALA A 236 5.72 4.73 -10.37
C ALA A 236 5.15 3.89 -11.51
N HIS A 237 5.24 4.34 -12.78
CA HIS A 237 5.00 3.48 -13.94
C HIS A 237 5.95 2.26 -14.03
N ARG A 238 6.98 2.17 -13.17
CA ARG A 238 7.72 0.92 -12.94
C ARG A 238 6.82 -0.22 -12.44
N TRP A 239 5.80 0.09 -11.65
CA TRP A 239 4.97 -0.90 -10.94
C TRP A 239 3.48 -0.76 -11.26
N GLY A 240 3.00 0.47 -11.43
CA GLY A 240 1.63 0.81 -11.05
C GLY A 240 0.59 0.86 -12.16
N SER A 241 -0.66 0.74 -11.71
CA SER A 241 -1.90 1.03 -12.45
C SER A 241 -2.23 0.15 -13.66
N GLY A 242 -1.77 -1.11 -13.63
CA GLY A 242 -2.17 -2.16 -14.58
C GLY A 242 -3.19 -3.18 -14.04
N LEU A 243 -3.64 -3.03 -12.78
CA LEU A 243 -4.39 -4.03 -12.04
C LEU A 243 -5.84 -4.23 -12.50
N ARG A 244 -6.28 -5.49 -12.53
CA ARG A 244 -7.67 -5.93 -12.63
C ARG A 244 -8.10 -6.54 -11.30
N PHE A 245 -9.39 -6.78 -11.16
CA PHE A 245 -9.96 -7.38 -9.95
C PHE A 245 -11.13 -8.30 -10.28
N ILE A 246 -11.47 -9.20 -9.36
CA ILE A 246 -12.72 -9.95 -9.40
C ILE A 246 -13.81 -9.10 -8.74
N ASP A 247 -14.84 -8.70 -9.49
CA ASP A 247 -15.95 -7.90 -8.93
C ASP A 247 -16.74 -8.75 -7.93
N PRO A 248 -16.77 -8.40 -6.63
CA PRO A 248 -17.38 -9.24 -5.60
C PRO A 248 -18.89 -9.41 -5.79
N ARG A 249 -19.55 -8.52 -6.55
CA ARG A 249 -20.99 -8.62 -6.85
C ARG A 249 -21.30 -9.64 -7.93
N THR A 250 -20.34 -9.92 -8.82
CA THR A 250 -20.59 -10.73 -10.03
C THR A 250 -19.66 -11.94 -10.17
N GLY A 251 -18.55 -11.99 -9.44
CA GLY A 251 -17.50 -13.00 -9.58
C GLY A 251 -16.72 -12.94 -10.90
N ASN A 252 -16.87 -11.85 -11.68
CA ASN A 252 -16.20 -11.70 -12.97
C ASN A 252 -14.99 -10.76 -12.88
N LEU A 253 -13.99 -11.04 -13.71
CA LEU A 253 -12.85 -10.16 -13.93
C LEU A 253 -13.30 -8.79 -14.46
N SER A 254 -12.73 -7.71 -13.91
CA SER A 254 -13.06 -6.32 -14.22
C SER A 254 -11.81 -5.45 -14.37
N THR A 255 -11.85 -4.51 -15.31
CA THR A 255 -10.79 -3.52 -15.56
C THR A 255 -11.18 -2.11 -15.10
N LYS A 256 -12.22 -1.97 -14.26
CA LYS A 256 -12.78 -0.66 -13.88
C LYS A 256 -11.83 0.20 -13.04
N LEU A 257 -10.72 -0.35 -12.56
CA LEU A 257 -9.66 0.42 -11.91
C LEU A 257 -8.79 1.20 -12.91
N LEU A 258 -8.82 0.83 -14.19
CA LEU A 258 -7.92 1.37 -15.21
C LEU A 258 -8.50 2.63 -15.86
N GLY A 259 -7.72 3.71 -15.80
CA GLY A 259 -8.02 5.01 -16.36
C GLY A 259 -7.25 5.28 -17.66
N ARG A 260 -6.64 6.47 -17.74
CA ARG A 260 -5.94 6.95 -18.93
C ARG A 260 -4.89 5.94 -19.40
N ASP A 261 -4.93 5.65 -20.70
CA ASP A 261 -4.02 4.73 -21.39
C ASP A 261 -3.95 3.31 -20.79
N ASP A 262 -4.96 2.89 -20.02
CA ASP A 262 -4.97 1.63 -19.27
C ASP A 262 -3.72 1.46 -18.37
N SER A 263 -3.17 2.59 -17.88
CA SER A 263 -1.87 2.67 -17.17
C SER A 263 -1.88 3.68 -16.01
N HIS A 264 -3.06 4.13 -15.59
CA HIS A 264 -3.29 5.06 -14.48
C HIS A 264 -4.57 4.65 -13.75
N TRP A 265 -4.84 5.17 -12.56
CA TRP A 265 -6.11 4.91 -11.87
C TRP A 265 -7.26 5.61 -12.56
N ALA A 266 -8.42 4.95 -12.61
CA ALA A 266 -9.64 5.56 -13.11
C ALA A 266 -10.12 6.64 -12.13
N ALA A 267 -10.59 7.76 -12.66
CA ALA A 267 -11.01 8.93 -11.87
C ALA A 267 -12.09 8.66 -10.82
N TYR A 268 -12.85 7.56 -10.94
CA TYR A 268 -13.92 7.17 -10.02
C TYR A 268 -13.51 6.06 -9.05
N VAL A 269 -12.22 5.73 -9.00
CA VAL A 269 -11.64 4.92 -7.93
C VAL A 269 -11.25 5.86 -6.81
N ASP A 270 -11.60 5.50 -5.58
CA ASP A 270 -10.99 6.07 -4.39
C ASP A 270 -9.56 5.54 -4.26
N ALA A 271 -8.64 6.24 -4.92
CA ALA A 271 -7.23 5.91 -4.93
C ALA A 271 -6.44 6.85 -4.00
N ASP A 272 -7.09 7.39 -2.95
CA ASP A 272 -6.47 8.19 -1.88
C ASP A 272 -5.49 9.25 -2.40
N ALA A 273 -5.94 10.00 -3.42
CA ALA A 273 -5.17 11.04 -4.11
C ALA A 273 -3.82 10.55 -4.67
N SER A 274 -3.77 9.32 -5.18
CA SER A 274 -2.59 8.76 -5.84
C SER A 274 -2.05 9.69 -6.93
N VAL A 275 -0.74 9.90 -6.99
CA VAL A 275 -0.09 10.61 -8.10
C VAL A 275 -0.27 9.90 -9.46
N MET A 276 -0.77 8.67 -9.48
CA MET A 276 -1.11 7.91 -10.69
C MET A 276 -2.51 8.28 -11.22
N ASP A 277 -2.78 9.57 -11.40
CA ASP A 277 -4.10 10.14 -11.75
C ASP A 277 -5.23 9.87 -10.71
N GLY A 278 -4.88 9.47 -9.50
CA GLY A 278 -5.84 9.07 -8.46
C GLY A 278 -6.53 10.23 -7.76
N TRP A 279 -7.79 9.99 -7.39
CA TRP A 279 -8.67 10.92 -6.67
C TRP A 279 -9.01 10.32 -5.31
N ASP A 280 -9.13 11.16 -4.29
CA ASP A 280 -9.59 10.79 -2.95
C ASP A 280 -11.08 11.12 -2.83
N TRP A 281 -11.89 10.08 -2.70
CA TRP A 281 -13.35 10.17 -2.63
C TRP A 281 -13.85 9.82 -1.24
N ILE A 282 -14.68 10.69 -0.68
CA ILE A 282 -15.46 10.37 0.52
C ILE A 282 -16.94 10.29 0.19
N GLN A 283 -17.65 9.37 0.83
CA GLN A 283 -19.10 9.33 0.77
C GLN A 283 -19.67 10.45 1.65
N VAL A 284 -20.60 11.23 1.10
CA VAL A 284 -21.24 12.33 1.83
C VAL A 284 -22.13 11.76 2.92
N GLU A 285 -21.95 12.23 4.17
CA GLU A 285 -22.69 11.76 5.33
C GLU A 285 -24.21 11.88 5.12
N GLY A 286 -24.94 10.81 5.44
CA GLY A 286 -26.40 10.77 5.28
C GLY A 286 -26.89 10.54 3.85
N THR A 287 -26.01 10.18 2.92
CA THR A 287 -26.35 9.78 1.55
C THR A 287 -25.85 8.37 1.24
N ASP A 288 -26.57 7.65 0.38
CA ASP A 288 -26.19 6.28 -0.02
C ASP A 288 -25.43 6.25 -1.35
N ASP A 289 -25.49 7.33 -2.13
CA ASP A 289 -25.09 7.34 -3.54
C ASP A 289 -24.34 8.61 -3.95
N THR A 290 -23.94 9.46 -3.00
CA THR A 290 -23.28 10.75 -3.28
C THR A 290 -21.89 10.79 -2.67
N PHE A 291 -20.92 11.21 -3.47
CA PHE A 291 -19.50 11.22 -3.15
C PHE A 291 -18.92 12.59 -3.43
N GLU A 292 -17.94 12.99 -2.63
CA GLU A 292 -17.21 14.23 -2.72
C GLU A 292 -15.72 13.96 -2.90
N VAL A 293 -15.08 14.73 -3.77
CA VAL A 293 -13.64 14.68 -3.97
C VAL A 293 -12.98 15.63 -2.98
N ILE A 294 -12.08 15.12 -2.17
CA ILE A 294 -11.39 15.92 -1.15
C ILE A 294 -9.94 16.22 -1.50
N ASP A 295 -9.29 15.36 -2.29
CA ASP A 295 -7.92 15.54 -2.75
C ASP A 295 -7.66 14.77 -4.07
N ALA A 296 -6.57 15.07 -4.77
CA ALA A 296 -6.16 14.39 -6.00
C ALA A 296 -4.65 14.56 -6.29
N MET A 297 -4.02 13.52 -6.82
CA MET A 297 -2.62 13.54 -7.31
C MET A 297 -1.59 14.13 -6.35
N ASN A 298 -1.70 13.77 -5.08
CA ASN A 298 -0.88 14.31 -4.00
C ASN A 298 0.15 13.28 -3.50
N LYS A 299 -0.23 12.04 -3.21
CA LYS A 299 0.65 11.06 -2.53
C LYS A 299 0.63 9.70 -3.23
N PHE A 300 1.35 8.70 -2.71
CA PHE A 300 1.09 7.31 -3.08
C PHE A 300 0.05 6.72 -2.15
N SER A 301 -0.96 6.08 -2.74
CA SER A 301 -2.00 5.37 -2.00
C SER A 301 -1.50 4.04 -1.47
N THR A 302 -2.26 3.41 -0.56
CA THR A 302 -1.94 2.04 -0.13
C THR A 302 -2.03 1.03 -1.28
N LEU A 303 -2.81 1.33 -2.33
CA LEU A 303 -2.86 0.53 -3.55
C LEU A 303 -1.56 0.66 -4.36
N ASP A 304 -1.02 1.87 -4.49
CA ASP A 304 0.28 2.08 -5.12
C ASP A 304 1.38 1.35 -4.35
N LEU A 305 1.44 1.55 -3.03
CA LEU A 305 2.44 0.94 -2.18
C LEU A 305 2.37 -0.60 -2.19
N TYR A 306 1.17 -1.19 -2.33
CA TYR A 306 1.03 -2.62 -2.61
C TYR A 306 1.68 -2.99 -3.95
N THR A 307 1.35 -2.29 -5.05
CA THR A 307 1.97 -2.58 -6.37
C THR A 307 3.48 -2.42 -6.37
N MET A 308 4.01 -1.46 -5.61
CA MET A 308 5.43 -1.22 -5.45
C MET A 308 6.13 -2.29 -4.61
N GLY A 309 5.40 -3.07 -3.80
CA GLY A 309 5.96 -4.02 -2.82
C GLY A 309 6.42 -3.37 -1.54
N ALA A 310 5.90 -2.20 -1.24
CA ALA A 310 6.07 -1.51 0.02
C ALA A 310 5.09 -2.00 1.09
N LEU A 311 3.93 -2.54 0.67
CA LEU A 311 2.88 -3.03 1.57
C LEU A 311 2.43 -4.46 1.24
N PRO A 312 2.16 -5.30 2.25
CA PRO A 312 1.42 -6.55 2.09
C PRO A 312 -0.09 -6.29 1.91
N VAL A 313 -0.87 -7.28 1.47
CA VAL A 313 -2.34 -7.23 1.31
C VAL A 313 -2.99 -6.76 2.60
N ALA A 314 -2.58 -7.29 3.76
CA ALA A 314 -3.12 -6.89 5.07
C ALA A 314 -2.76 -5.44 5.46
N GLY A 315 -1.65 -4.92 4.94
CA GLY A 315 -1.22 -3.54 5.17
C GLY A 315 -1.92 -2.52 4.27
N ALA A 316 -2.59 -2.98 3.22
CA ALA A 316 -3.31 -2.12 2.29
C ALA A 316 -4.77 -1.92 2.74
N ARG A 317 -5.18 -0.65 2.81
CA ARG A 317 -6.54 -0.32 3.24
C ARG A 317 -7.57 -0.74 2.18
N PRO A 318 -8.78 -1.18 2.60
CA PRO A 318 -9.91 -1.29 1.70
C PRO A 318 -10.16 0.04 0.98
N PHE A 319 -10.60 -0.04 -0.26
CA PHE A 319 -10.90 1.09 -1.13
C PHE A 319 -12.20 0.81 -1.86
N PHE A 320 -12.66 1.73 -2.70
CA PHE A 320 -13.86 1.51 -3.49
C PHE A 320 -13.76 2.17 -4.85
N PHE A 321 -14.69 1.82 -5.73
CA PHE A 321 -14.96 2.62 -6.91
C PHE A 321 -16.44 2.96 -7.00
N ILE A 322 -16.74 4.05 -7.70
CA ILE A 322 -18.10 4.52 -7.93
C ILE A 322 -18.54 4.01 -9.31
N ASP A 323 -19.34 2.96 -9.32
CA ASP A 323 -19.89 2.40 -10.56
C ASP A 323 -21.00 3.30 -11.10
N ASN A 324 -21.10 3.35 -12.44
CA ASN A 324 -22.06 4.20 -13.15
C ASN A 324 -22.02 5.67 -12.67
N ALA A 325 -20.83 6.22 -12.42
CA ALA A 325 -20.68 7.55 -11.85
C ALA A 325 -21.15 8.71 -12.76
N TRP A 326 -21.72 9.75 -12.16
CA TRP A 326 -22.11 11.00 -12.80
C TRP A 326 -21.75 12.18 -11.92
N PHE A 327 -21.08 13.21 -12.46
CA PHE A 327 -20.89 14.44 -11.70
C PHE A 327 -22.23 15.10 -11.38
N LEU A 328 -22.43 15.37 -10.10
CA LEU A 328 -23.45 16.30 -9.63
C LEU A 328 -23.01 17.72 -9.99
N ARG A 329 -23.99 18.62 -10.01
CA ARG A 329 -23.84 20.00 -10.48
C ARG A 329 -22.76 20.77 -9.67
N ALA A 330 -21.51 20.72 -10.10
CA ALA A 330 -20.39 21.45 -9.52
C ALA A 330 -20.31 22.90 -10.04
N GLY A 331 -21.32 23.71 -9.71
CA GLY A 331 -21.41 25.10 -10.19
C GLY A 331 -21.67 25.21 -11.70
N GLN A 332 -21.12 26.24 -12.37
CA GLN A 332 -21.28 26.45 -13.83
C GLN A 332 -20.31 25.61 -14.69
N PHE A 333 -19.34 24.93 -14.08
CA PHE A 333 -18.22 24.29 -14.78
C PHE A 333 -18.55 22.94 -15.39
N ILE A 334 -19.47 22.18 -14.76
CA ILE A 334 -19.86 20.84 -15.22
C ILE A 334 -21.38 20.76 -15.28
N GLN A 335 -21.91 20.54 -16.50
CA GLN A 335 -23.29 20.11 -16.67
C GLN A 335 -23.42 18.65 -16.20
N PRO A 336 -24.52 18.25 -15.55
CA PRO A 336 -24.72 16.85 -15.15
C PRO A 336 -24.62 15.94 -16.38
N ARG A 337 -23.55 15.15 -16.46
CA ARG A 337 -23.29 14.23 -17.57
C ARG A 337 -22.33 13.13 -17.12
N PRO A 338 -22.27 12.00 -17.85
CA PRO A 338 -21.13 11.10 -17.74
C PRO A 338 -19.92 11.87 -18.24
N VAL A 339 -18.89 11.94 -17.41
CA VAL A 339 -17.61 12.52 -17.79
C VAL A 339 -16.67 11.36 -18.03
N GLU A 340 -16.06 11.33 -19.20
CA GLU A 340 -15.02 10.35 -19.51
C GLU A 340 -13.83 10.63 -18.57
N GLY A 341 -13.20 9.58 -18.04
CA GLY A 341 -12.19 9.73 -16.98
C GLY A 341 -11.00 10.60 -17.37
N ASP A 342 -10.69 10.73 -18.67
CA ASP A 342 -9.61 11.58 -19.19
C ASP A 342 -9.92 13.08 -19.11
N GLU A 343 -11.19 13.47 -19.16
CA GLU A 343 -11.61 14.87 -19.03
C GLU A 343 -11.39 15.40 -17.60
N VAL A 344 -11.42 14.49 -16.62
CA VAL A 344 -11.25 14.81 -15.19
C VAL A 344 -9.83 15.31 -14.88
N LEU A 345 -8.82 14.84 -15.62
CA LEU A 345 -7.41 15.23 -15.45
C LEU A 345 -7.09 16.66 -15.87
N ARG A 346 -8.03 17.31 -16.58
CA ARG A 346 -7.90 18.72 -16.97
C ARG A 346 -8.56 19.66 -15.98
N MET A 347 -9.10 19.12 -14.89
CA MET A 347 -9.74 19.92 -13.85
C MET A 347 -8.69 20.53 -12.92
N PRO A 348 -8.93 21.73 -12.40
CA PRO A 348 -8.13 22.27 -11.30
C PRO A 348 -8.20 21.37 -10.08
N THR A 349 -7.24 21.52 -9.18
CA THR A 349 -7.23 20.71 -7.95
C THR A 349 -8.49 20.96 -7.12
N PRO A 350 -8.95 19.97 -6.34
CA PRO A 350 -10.09 20.15 -5.43
C PRO A 350 -9.90 21.31 -4.45
N GLU A 351 -8.68 21.55 -3.97
CA GLU A 351 -8.34 22.70 -3.14
C GLU A 351 -8.58 24.04 -3.85
N TYR A 352 -8.09 24.19 -5.08
CA TYR A 352 -8.28 25.41 -5.86
C TYR A 352 -9.76 25.70 -6.11
N LEU A 353 -10.54 24.68 -6.46
CA LEU A 353 -11.99 24.80 -6.68
C LEU A 353 -12.75 25.19 -5.40
N ARG A 354 -12.37 24.63 -4.25
CA ARG A 354 -12.92 25.01 -2.95
C ARG A 354 -12.69 26.48 -2.63
N GLY A 355 -11.56 27.05 -3.08
CA GLY A 355 -11.29 28.50 -3.00
C GLY A 355 -12.34 29.38 -3.71
N PHE A 356 -13.09 28.82 -4.66
CA PHE A 356 -14.21 29.47 -5.36
C PHE A 356 -15.59 28.95 -4.93
N ASN A 357 -15.69 28.28 -3.78
CA ASN A 357 -16.91 27.60 -3.30
C ASN A 357 -17.47 26.57 -4.31
N VAL A 358 -16.59 25.93 -5.09
CA VAL A 358 -16.96 24.83 -5.99
C VAL A 358 -16.52 23.53 -5.33
N VAL A 359 -17.49 22.67 -5.02
CA VAL A 359 -17.24 21.31 -4.53
C VAL A 359 -17.53 20.34 -5.66
N LEU A 360 -16.58 19.43 -5.92
CA LEU A 360 -16.76 18.37 -6.89
C LEU A 360 -17.46 17.20 -6.23
N GLN A 361 -18.65 16.88 -6.71
CA GLN A 361 -19.42 15.75 -6.23
C GLN A 361 -19.87 14.88 -7.39
N ALA A 362 -19.96 13.58 -7.16
CA ALA A 362 -20.52 12.60 -8.09
C ALA A 362 -21.60 11.77 -7.41
N THR A 363 -22.44 11.14 -8.22
CA THR A 363 -23.39 10.13 -7.78
C THR A 363 -23.15 8.82 -8.50
N GLY A 364 -23.42 7.69 -7.86
CA GLY A 364 -23.27 6.35 -8.43
C GLY A 364 -23.44 5.26 -7.38
N GLU A 365 -23.09 4.03 -7.75
CA GLU A 365 -23.12 2.87 -6.86
C GLU A 365 -21.73 2.63 -6.26
N ARG A 366 -21.62 2.66 -4.93
CA ARG A 366 -20.38 2.28 -4.24
C ARG A 366 -20.14 0.79 -4.38
N VAL A 367 -18.92 0.42 -4.75
CA VAL A 367 -18.46 -0.97 -4.75
C VAL A 367 -17.17 -1.03 -3.95
N ASP A 368 -17.27 -1.57 -2.73
CA ASP A 368 -16.12 -1.78 -1.86
C ASP A 368 -15.25 -2.92 -2.38
N LEU A 369 -13.94 -2.71 -2.32
CA LEU A 369 -12.90 -3.64 -2.76
C LEU A 369 -11.80 -3.74 -1.71
N THR A 370 -11.11 -4.87 -1.74
CA THR A 370 -9.89 -5.15 -0.98
C THR A 370 -8.77 -5.51 -1.95
N ILE A 371 -7.53 -5.54 -1.47
CA ILE A 371 -6.43 -6.08 -2.28
C ILE A 371 -6.65 -7.57 -2.59
N GLN A 372 -7.37 -8.33 -1.76
CA GLN A 372 -7.69 -9.72 -2.07
C GLN A 372 -8.48 -9.85 -3.39
N ASP A 373 -9.35 -8.89 -3.74
CA ASP A 373 -10.07 -8.90 -5.03
C ASP A 373 -9.12 -8.76 -6.23
N ILE A 374 -7.99 -8.06 -6.05
CA ILE A 374 -6.91 -7.96 -7.03
C ILE A 374 -6.08 -9.24 -7.06
N VAL A 375 -5.69 -9.77 -5.90
CA VAL A 375 -4.92 -11.03 -5.79
C VAL A 375 -5.69 -12.19 -6.43
N ASN A 376 -7.00 -12.26 -6.24
CA ASN A 376 -7.88 -13.23 -6.88
C ASN A 376 -7.89 -13.11 -8.42
N ALA A 377 -7.59 -11.94 -8.98
CA ALA A 377 -7.56 -11.69 -10.42
C ALA A 377 -6.15 -11.86 -11.03
N GLU A 378 -5.12 -11.41 -10.32
CA GLU A 378 -3.74 -11.28 -10.85
C GLU A 378 -2.78 -12.33 -10.31
N GLY A 379 -3.15 -13.03 -9.23
CA GLY A 379 -2.23 -13.82 -8.42
C GLY A 379 -1.49 -12.97 -7.38
N ASN A 380 -0.66 -13.63 -6.58
CA ASN A 380 0.23 -12.95 -5.63
C ASN A 380 1.19 -12.04 -6.39
N ARG A 381 1.41 -10.82 -5.89
CA ARG A 381 2.50 -9.97 -6.35
C ARG A 381 3.83 -10.66 -6.02
N CYS A 382 4.69 -10.82 -7.02
CA CYS A 382 5.98 -11.47 -6.88
C CYS A 382 7.09 -10.56 -7.45
N PRO A 383 8.21 -10.32 -6.75
CA PRO A 383 8.46 -10.72 -5.35
C PRO A 383 7.40 -10.15 -4.42
N ASP A 384 7.19 -10.74 -3.25
CA ASP A 384 6.35 -10.19 -2.19
C ASP A 384 7.03 -8.96 -1.52
N PRO A 385 6.36 -8.26 -0.59
CA PRO A 385 6.94 -7.10 0.06
C PRO A 385 8.24 -7.37 0.84
N ASP A 386 8.40 -8.52 1.46
CA ASP A 386 9.58 -8.83 2.29
C ASP A 386 10.80 -9.17 1.42
N HIS A 387 10.57 -9.64 0.19
CA HIS A 387 11.61 -9.92 -0.81
C HIS A 387 11.79 -8.81 -1.87
N THR A 388 11.00 -7.74 -1.80
CA THR A 388 11.11 -6.62 -2.74
C THR A 388 12.29 -5.72 -2.41
N PRO A 389 13.11 -5.30 -3.41
CA PRO A 389 14.14 -4.28 -3.18
C PRO A 389 13.54 -3.00 -2.60
N LYS A 390 14.09 -2.53 -1.47
CA LYS A 390 13.63 -1.30 -0.79
C LYS A 390 14.45 -0.06 -1.13
N THR A 391 15.55 -0.23 -1.87
CA THR A 391 16.44 0.87 -2.26
C THR A 391 16.55 0.96 -3.78
N PHE A 392 16.41 2.16 -4.32
CA PHE A 392 16.59 2.43 -5.74
C PHE A 392 17.49 3.63 -5.96
N LYS A 393 18.47 3.50 -6.86
CA LYS A 393 19.39 4.57 -7.23
C LYS A 393 18.99 5.25 -8.52
N GLN A 394 19.00 6.58 -8.55
CA GLN A 394 18.60 7.38 -9.71
C GLN A 394 19.70 8.35 -10.13
N ALA A 395 20.19 8.21 -11.37
CA ALA A 395 21.13 9.16 -11.94
C ALA A 395 20.37 10.34 -12.56
N PHE A 396 20.53 11.54 -12.00
CA PHE A 396 20.01 12.76 -12.59
C PHE A 396 20.96 13.26 -13.69
N VAL A 397 20.43 13.39 -14.90
CA VAL A 397 21.20 13.71 -16.11
C VAL A 397 20.63 14.99 -16.74
N LEU A 398 21.51 15.95 -17.02
CA LEU A 398 21.18 17.15 -17.78
C LEU A 398 21.73 17.07 -19.20
N LEU A 399 20.85 16.97 -20.19
CA LEU A 399 21.20 17.05 -21.60
C LEU A 399 21.18 18.50 -22.08
N THR A 400 22.33 18.99 -22.55
CA THR A 400 22.42 20.37 -23.05
C THR A 400 21.73 20.52 -24.41
N GLU A 401 21.41 21.75 -24.80
CA GLU A 401 21.04 22.03 -26.18
C GLU A 401 22.28 21.90 -27.08
N TYR A 402 22.07 21.50 -28.34
CA TYR A 402 23.18 21.35 -29.28
C TYR A 402 24.02 22.63 -29.39
N GLY A 403 25.31 22.51 -29.09
CA GLY A 403 26.25 23.63 -29.14
C GLY A 403 26.32 24.46 -27.86
N GLN A 404 25.54 24.14 -26.81
CA GLN A 404 25.75 24.69 -25.47
C GLN A 404 26.90 23.98 -24.76
N ASP A 405 27.75 24.76 -24.10
CA ASP A 405 28.80 24.26 -23.20
C ASP A 405 28.44 24.41 -21.72
N LEU A 406 29.25 23.80 -20.86
CA LEU A 406 29.05 23.77 -19.41
C LEU A 406 28.85 25.15 -18.76
N SER A 407 29.53 26.19 -19.27
CA SER A 407 29.46 27.53 -18.70
C SER A 407 28.10 28.19 -18.95
N GLN A 408 27.40 27.78 -20.01
CA GLN A 408 26.10 28.33 -20.41
C GLN A 408 24.93 27.70 -19.63
N VAL A 409 25.14 26.53 -19.02
CA VAL A 409 24.07 25.73 -18.40
C VAL A 409 24.13 25.71 -16.87
N GLN A 410 24.99 26.51 -16.25
CA GLN A 410 25.16 26.54 -14.78
C GLN A 410 23.85 26.82 -14.01
N GLY A 411 22.98 27.67 -14.55
CA GLY A 411 21.68 27.95 -13.93
C GLY A 411 20.75 26.73 -13.92
N TYR A 412 20.73 25.96 -15.02
CA TYR A 412 19.96 24.72 -15.12
C TYR A 412 20.48 23.64 -14.16
N ILE A 413 21.81 23.55 -14.01
CA ILE A 413 22.43 22.61 -13.06
C ILE A 413 22.04 22.96 -11.62
N ALA A 414 22.13 24.24 -11.23
CA ALA A 414 21.80 24.67 -9.88
C ALA A 414 20.32 24.40 -9.52
N GLU A 415 19.41 24.62 -10.47
CA GLU A 415 17.98 24.34 -10.30
C GLU A 415 17.69 22.84 -10.25
N LEU A 416 18.35 22.04 -11.11
CA LEU A 416 18.21 20.60 -11.11
C LEU A 416 18.76 19.96 -9.82
N GLU A 417 19.80 20.52 -9.20
CA GLU A 417 20.28 20.09 -7.88
C GLU A 417 19.25 20.35 -6.77
N ILE A 418 18.45 21.42 -6.86
CA ILE A 418 17.35 21.67 -5.92
C ILE A 418 16.28 20.59 -6.11
N ILE A 419 15.85 20.37 -7.36
CA ILE A 419 14.86 19.34 -7.70
C ILE A 419 15.34 17.97 -7.21
N ARG A 420 16.60 17.60 -7.48
CA ARG A 420 17.15 16.32 -7.08
C ARG A 420 17.10 16.09 -5.57
N LYS A 421 17.51 17.07 -4.76
CA LYS A 421 17.53 16.93 -3.28
C LYS A 421 16.13 16.88 -2.68
N ASN A 422 15.25 17.75 -3.17
CA ASN A 422 13.86 17.76 -2.74
C ASN A 422 13.12 16.51 -3.20
N TRP A 423 13.51 15.91 -4.33
CA TRP A 423 12.92 14.67 -4.81
C TRP A 423 13.09 13.51 -3.82
N GLU A 424 14.27 13.35 -3.22
CA GLU A 424 14.46 12.34 -2.15
C GLU A 424 13.52 12.60 -0.98
N THR A 425 13.49 13.86 -0.50
CA THR A 425 12.63 14.26 0.63
C THR A 425 11.14 14.02 0.32
N TRP A 426 10.71 14.44 -0.87
CA TRP A 426 9.34 14.26 -1.35
C TRP A 426 8.99 12.78 -1.48
N TRP A 427 9.88 11.97 -2.05
CA TRP A 427 9.65 10.54 -2.20
C TRP A 427 9.45 9.87 -0.85
N HIS A 428 10.38 10.10 0.09
CA HIS A 428 10.32 9.56 1.45
C HIS A 428 9.00 9.88 2.17
N ASP A 429 8.58 11.15 2.10
CA ASP A 429 7.29 11.61 2.65
C ASP A 429 6.11 10.89 2.00
N ARG A 430 6.07 10.82 0.66
CA ARG A 430 4.91 10.30 -0.07
C ARG A 430 4.80 8.78 -0.13
N VAL A 431 5.82 8.04 0.30
CA VAL A 431 5.80 6.57 0.47
C VAL A 431 5.83 6.10 1.92
N ASP A 432 5.64 7.00 2.90
CA ASP A 432 5.75 6.70 4.34
C ASP A 432 7.07 5.99 4.70
N ASN A 433 8.18 6.45 4.13
CA ASN A 433 9.52 5.85 4.28
C ASN A 433 9.67 4.39 3.81
N LYS A 434 8.66 3.75 3.21
CA LYS A 434 8.67 2.32 2.83
C LYS A 434 9.62 1.93 1.71
N ILE A 435 10.05 2.89 0.90
CA ILE A 435 11.03 2.71 -0.17
C ILE A 435 11.96 3.91 -0.15
N THR A 436 13.25 3.67 -0.30
CA THR A 436 14.28 4.70 -0.36
C THR A 436 14.73 4.93 -1.80
N ILE A 437 14.71 6.18 -2.23
CA ILE A 437 15.38 6.63 -3.45
C ILE A 437 16.61 7.44 -3.07
N CYS A 438 17.73 7.11 -3.71
CA CYS A 438 18.99 7.84 -3.56
C CYS A 438 19.44 8.38 -4.92
N THR A 439 19.86 9.63 -4.95
CA THR A 439 20.19 10.35 -6.19
C THR A 439 21.63 10.86 -6.22
N GLY A 440 22.36 10.77 -5.11
CA GLY A 440 23.78 11.05 -5.05
C GLY A 440 24.56 10.06 -5.93
N LEU A 441 25.45 10.56 -6.76
CA LEU A 441 26.09 9.70 -7.77
C LEU A 441 27.06 8.69 -7.13
N TYR A 442 27.60 8.98 -5.96
CA TYR A 442 28.60 8.13 -5.30
C TYR A 442 28.20 7.72 -3.88
N GLU A 443 26.96 7.94 -3.49
CA GLU A 443 26.48 7.57 -2.17
C GLU A 443 26.05 6.10 -2.12
N GLU A 444 26.19 5.51 -0.93
CA GLU A 444 25.54 4.24 -0.62
C GLU A 444 24.06 4.51 -0.38
N CYS A 445 23.20 3.69 -0.98
CA CYS A 445 21.76 3.80 -0.75
C CYS A 445 21.40 2.76 0.30
N GLN A 446 20.92 3.22 1.44
CA GLN A 446 20.56 2.37 2.57
C GLN A 446 19.08 2.54 2.87
N HIS A 447 18.44 1.46 3.30
CA HIS A 447 17.07 1.45 3.78
C HIS A 447 17.07 0.84 5.17
N GLY A 448 16.54 1.58 6.15
CA GLY A 448 16.40 1.09 7.51
C GLY A 448 15.02 0.51 7.72
N GLU A 449 14.95 -0.66 8.34
CA GLU A 449 13.71 -1.31 8.76
C GLU A 449 13.70 -1.49 10.27
N THR A 450 12.57 -1.18 10.89
CA THR A 450 12.28 -1.49 12.29
C THR A 450 11.40 -2.73 12.36
N SER A 451 11.62 -3.62 13.32
CA SER A 451 10.75 -4.77 13.56
C SER A 451 10.40 -4.91 15.04
N ILE A 452 9.20 -5.46 15.29
CA ILE A 452 8.67 -5.77 16.62
C ILE A 452 8.89 -7.26 16.85
N GLY A 453 9.67 -7.61 17.87
CA GLY A 453 9.93 -8.99 18.26
C GLY A 453 8.87 -9.56 19.20
N LYS A 454 9.00 -10.86 19.50
CA LYS A 454 8.13 -11.58 20.45
C LYS A 454 8.09 -10.87 21.80
N ALA A 455 6.90 -10.41 22.18
CA ALA A 455 6.67 -9.78 23.47
C ALA A 455 6.71 -10.81 24.61
N SER A 456 7.17 -10.38 25.78
CA SER A 456 7.16 -11.18 27.00
C SER A 456 6.49 -10.43 28.15
N LEU A 457 5.86 -11.17 29.06
CA LEU A 457 5.27 -10.62 30.28
C LEU A 457 6.20 -10.93 31.45
N THR A 458 6.52 -9.90 32.24
CA THR A 458 7.32 -10.03 33.46
C THR A 458 6.51 -9.59 34.66
N GLU A 459 6.27 -10.49 35.60
CA GLU A 459 5.64 -10.16 36.88
C GLU A 459 6.57 -9.32 37.77
N LEU A 460 6.02 -8.29 38.39
CA LEU A 460 6.72 -7.49 39.40
C LEU A 460 6.40 -7.91 40.84
N GLY A 461 5.46 -8.87 40.99
CA GLY A 461 4.95 -9.39 42.26
C GLY A 461 5.70 -10.61 42.79
N ASP A 462 4.95 -11.69 43.02
CA ASP A 462 5.45 -12.91 43.67
C ASP A 462 6.21 -13.87 42.72
N GLN A 463 6.20 -13.60 41.42
CA GLN A 463 6.93 -14.33 40.37
C GLN A 463 6.51 -15.81 40.29
N ASP A 464 5.22 -16.07 40.44
CA ASP A 464 4.67 -17.42 40.38
C ASP A 464 4.43 -17.93 38.94
N GLY A 465 4.69 -17.07 37.94
CA GLY A 465 4.71 -17.42 36.53
C GLY A 465 3.38 -17.18 35.81
N PHE A 466 2.42 -16.50 36.44
CA PHE A 466 1.34 -15.81 35.74
C PHE A 466 1.01 -14.45 36.39
N VAL A 467 0.42 -13.54 35.61
CA VAL A 467 -0.05 -12.24 36.15
C VAL A 467 -1.37 -12.43 36.90
N ASP A 468 -1.39 -12.28 38.22
CA ASP A 468 -2.65 -12.28 38.99
C ASP A 468 -3.40 -10.94 38.90
N ILE A 469 -4.71 -11.00 39.15
CA ILE A 469 -5.55 -9.80 39.23
C ILE A 469 -5.11 -8.95 40.44
N GLY A 470 -4.90 -7.65 40.20
CA GLY A 470 -4.43 -6.70 41.22
C GLY A 470 -2.93 -6.49 41.22
N GLU A 471 -2.18 -7.26 40.42
CA GLU A 471 -0.72 -7.19 40.35
C GLU A 471 -0.21 -6.26 39.25
N ASP A 472 1.00 -5.78 39.49
CA ASP A 472 1.75 -4.98 38.54
C ASP A 472 2.64 -5.91 37.71
N PHE A 473 2.73 -5.67 36.41
CA PHE A 473 3.52 -6.46 35.48
C PHE A 473 4.02 -5.59 34.34
N ASP A 474 5.11 -6.02 33.71
CA ASP A 474 5.68 -5.36 32.54
C ASP A 474 5.42 -6.18 31.29
N VAL A 475 5.12 -5.50 30.19
CA VAL A 475 5.23 -6.07 28.85
C VAL A 475 6.53 -5.56 28.25
N GLU A 476 7.45 -6.48 27.99
CA GLU A 476 8.74 -6.19 27.36
C GLU A 476 8.71 -6.61 25.88
N ILE A 477 8.97 -5.65 24.99
CA ILE A 477 8.88 -5.81 23.54
C ILE A 477 10.23 -5.45 22.92
N PRO A 478 10.95 -6.42 22.34
CA PRO A 478 12.17 -6.14 21.60
C PRO A 478 11.85 -5.37 20.31
N ILE A 479 12.50 -4.22 20.11
CA ILE A 479 12.45 -3.42 18.87
C ILE A 479 13.82 -3.52 18.22
N SER A 480 13.88 -4.15 17.05
CA SER A 480 15.15 -4.33 16.31
C SER A 480 15.20 -3.43 15.09
N VAL A 481 16.41 -3.03 14.71
CA VAL A 481 16.67 -2.23 13.51
C VAL A 481 17.67 -2.92 12.61
N ALA A 482 17.42 -2.90 11.30
CA ALA A 482 18.31 -3.46 10.29
C ALA A 482 18.44 -2.57 9.06
N GLY A 483 19.59 -2.62 8.39
CA GLY A 483 19.88 -1.98 7.10
C GLY A 483 20.36 -0.53 7.18
N ALA A 484 19.87 0.25 8.15
CA ALA A 484 20.35 1.59 8.49
C ALA A 484 19.99 1.93 9.94
N ASP A 485 20.62 2.97 10.50
CA ASP A 485 20.23 3.50 11.81
C ASP A 485 18.79 4.03 11.81
N ALA A 486 18.05 3.84 12.90
CA ALA A 486 16.74 4.47 13.13
C ALA A 486 16.87 5.61 14.15
N ASN A 487 16.37 6.79 13.81
CA ASN A 487 16.43 7.98 14.68
C ASN A 487 15.04 8.33 15.20
N ASP A 488 14.97 8.85 16.42
CA ASP A 488 13.73 9.27 17.08
C ASP A 488 12.65 8.18 17.03
N VAL A 489 13.02 6.96 17.45
CA VAL A 489 12.12 5.82 17.50
C VAL A 489 11.09 6.06 18.60
N GLU A 490 9.82 6.10 18.24
CA GLU A 490 8.67 6.31 19.12
C GLU A 490 7.77 5.08 19.11
N ILE A 491 7.23 4.73 20.28
CA ILE A 491 6.35 3.58 20.46
C ILE A 491 5.00 4.08 20.98
N ASP A 492 4.01 4.02 20.12
CA ASP A 492 2.62 4.29 20.45
C ASP A 492 1.89 3.02 20.81
N ILE A 493 1.01 3.10 21.80
CA ILE A 493 0.23 1.96 22.29
C ILE A 493 -1.24 2.31 22.37
N ALA A 494 -2.08 1.37 21.94
CA ALA A 494 -3.53 1.49 22.06
C ALA A 494 -4.16 0.20 22.62
N PHE A 495 -5.18 0.36 23.46
CA PHE A 495 -5.80 -0.74 24.20
C PHE A 495 -7.23 -0.96 23.78
N TYR A 496 -7.58 -2.22 23.52
CA TYR A 496 -8.93 -2.60 23.13
C TYR A 496 -9.33 -3.96 23.71
N GLY A 497 -10.64 -4.25 23.63
CA GLY A 497 -11.22 -5.51 24.10
C GLY A 497 -11.78 -5.43 25.52
N ASN A 498 -12.45 -6.50 25.94
CA ASN A 498 -13.28 -6.51 27.16
C ASN A 498 -12.47 -6.37 28.46
N GLY A 499 -11.15 -6.60 28.42
CA GLY A 499 -10.25 -6.42 29.55
C GLY A 499 -9.63 -5.01 29.64
N ALA A 500 -9.67 -4.22 28.56
CA ALA A 500 -8.90 -2.98 28.44
C ALA A 500 -9.28 -1.95 29.51
N ASP A 501 -10.57 -1.79 29.81
CA ASP A 501 -11.07 -0.85 30.82
C ASP A 501 -10.57 -1.14 32.26
N ASN A 502 -10.04 -2.34 32.51
CA ASN A 502 -9.54 -2.79 33.81
C ASN A 502 -8.01 -2.96 33.82
N LEU A 503 -7.31 -2.41 32.84
CA LEU A 503 -5.86 -2.29 32.88
C LEU A 503 -5.48 -0.82 32.99
N SER A 504 -4.63 -0.51 33.96
CA SER A 504 -4.01 0.80 34.07
C SER A 504 -2.57 0.74 33.58
N TYR A 505 -2.18 1.72 32.78
CA TYR A 505 -0.86 1.92 32.22
C TYR A 505 -0.10 3.03 32.98
N TYR A 506 1.20 2.84 33.21
CA TYR A 506 2.07 3.80 33.91
C TYR A 506 3.17 4.35 33.00
N GLU A 507 2.93 5.54 32.45
CA GLU A 507 3.87 6.18 31.52
C GLU A 507 5.24 6.49 32.14
N GLY A 508 5.28 6.91 33.41
CA GLY A 508 6.53 7.28 34.08
C GLY A 508 7.51 6.13 34.31
N ASP A 509 7.01 4.89 34.26
CA ASP A 509 7.81 3.66 34.47
C ASP A 509 8.05 2.90 33.15
N SER A 510 7.59 3.46 32.03
CA SER A 510 7.65 2.84 30.70
C SER A 510 8.78 3.44 29.84
N VAL A 511 9.34 2.60 28.96
CA VAL A 511 10.30 3.00 27.93
C VAL A 511 9.57 2.92 26.58
N LEU A 512 9.09 4.07 26.11
CA LEU A 512 8.29 4.22 24.88
C LEU A 512 9.07 4.86 23.71
N GLY A 513 10.39 4.81 23.74
CA GLY A 513 11.16 5.31 22.61
C GLY A 513 12.66 5.29 22.83
N PHE A 514 13.37 5.49 21.74
CA PHE A 514 14.82 5.55 21.67
C PHE A 514 15.21 6.73 20.81
N SER A 515 16.08 7.61 21.29
CA SER A 515 16.58 8.71 20.45
C SER A 515 17.30 8.21 19.20
N LYS A 516 17.91 7.02 19.30
CA LYS A 516 18.57 6.33 18.19
C LYS A 516 18.72 4.85 18.52
N LEU A 517 18.52 4.00 17.52
CA LEU A 517 18.99 2.62 17.48
C LEU A 517 19.91 2.46 16.28
N ASN A 518 21.09 1.89 16.47
CA ASN A 518 22.04 1.68 15.37
C ASN A 518 21.64 0.44 14.55
N ASP A 519 22.12 0.36 13.30
CA ASP A 519 21.95 -0.84 12.48
C ASP A 519 22.41 -2.12 13.21
N GLY A 520 21.53 -3.12 13.29
CA GLY A 520 21.72 -4.38 14.00
C GLY A 520 21.51 -4.30 15.52
N GLU A 521 21.09 -3.16 16.07
CA GLU A 521 20.77 -2.99 17.48
C GLU A 521 19.31 -3.38 17.78
N THR A 522 19.11 -3.93 18.99
CA THR A 522 17.77 -4.17 19.55
C THR A 522 17.62 -3.38 20.85
N GLY A 523 16.64 -2.48 20.87
CA GLY A 523 16.16 -1.85 22.10
C GLY A 523 15.02 -2.67 22.72
N THR A 524 14.79 -2.57 24.02
CA THR A 524 13.63 -3.20 24.66
C THR A 524 12.66 -2.12 25.10
N ALA A 525 11.52 -2.04 24.43
CA ALA A 525 10.40 -1.25 24.89
C ALA A 525 9.81 -1.93 26.12
N LYS A 526 9.50 -1.13 27.13
CA LYS A 526 8.97 -1.61 28.40
C LYS A 526 7.68 -0.87 28.68
N ILE A 527 6.59 -1.59 28.86
CA ILE A 527 5.27 -1.02 29.10
C ILE A 527 4.78 -1.54 30.46
N ALA A 528 4.70 -0.65 31.45
CA ALA A 528 4.31 -1.00 32.80
C ALA A 528 2.78 -0.97 32.98
N PHE A 529 2.24 -2.07 33.47
CA PHE A 529 0.80 -2.27 33.68
C PHE A 529 0.45 -2.65 35.11
N LYS A 530 -0.81 -2.40 35.46
CA LYS A 530 -1.50 -3.03 36.59
C LYS A 530 -2.85 -3.56 36.14
N ALA A 531 -3.12 -4.82 36.45
CA ALA A 531 -4.46 -5.38 36.34
C ALA A 531 -5.30 -4.88 37.53
N ASP A 532 -6.36 -4.10 37.27
CA ASP A 532 -7.24 -3.63 38.34
C ASP A 532 -7.88 -4.83 39.06
N PRO A 533 -8.08 -4.79 40.39
CA PRO A 533 -8.82 -5.83 41.11
C PRO A 533 -10.23 -6.16 40.55
N ALA A 534 -10.82 -5.27 39.75
CA ALA A 534 -12.08 -5.46 39.05
C ALA A 534 -11.94 -6.15 37.68
N TYR A 535 -10.71 -6.47 37.24
CA TYR A 535 -10.46 -7.22 36.01
C TYR A 535 -11.25 -8.54 36.04
N VAL A 536 -11.99 -8.82 34.96
CA VAL A 536 -12.88 -9.98 34.91
C VAL A 536 -12.11 -11.18 34.38
N CYS A 537 -12.01 -12.24 35.18
CA CYS A 537 -11.41 -13.51 34.76
C CYS A 537 -11.99 -14.01 33.42
N GLY A 538 -11.12 -14.38 32.49
CA GLY A 538 -11.53 -14.81 31.16
C GLY A 538 -11.70 -13.72 30.11
N HIS A 539 -11.53 -12.46 30.49
CA HIS A 539 -11.35 -11.36 29.54
C HIS A 539 -9.90 -11.30 29.06
N SER A 540 -9.73 -10.79 27.86
CA SER A 540 -8.41 -10.50 27.28
C SER A 540 -8.32 -9.03 26.93
N THR A 541 -7.10 -8.53 26.90
CA THR A 541 -6.80 -7.20 26.37
C THR A 541 -5.94 -7.34 25.14
N LEU A 542 -6.30 -6.59 24.10
CA LEU A 542 -5.48 -6.35 22.92
C LEU A 542 -4.66 -5.08 23.14
N ILE A 543 -3.39 -5.14 22.80
CA ILE A 543 -2.44 -4.04 22.83
C ILE A 543 -1.92 -3.89 21.41
N ASP A 544 -2.37 -2.86 20.71
CA ASP A 544 -1.77 -2.46 19.45
C ASP A 544 -0.52 -1.65 19.76
N VAL A 545 0.60 -2.04 19.16
CA VAL A 545 1.91 -1.44 19.34
C VAL A 545 2.35 -0.92 17.98
N THR A 546 2.51 0.38 17.87
CA THR A 546 3.02 1.04 16.66
C THR A 546 4.39 1.60 16.94
N VAL A 547 5.39 1.14 16.20
CA VAL A 547 6.74 1.69 16.20
C VAL A 547 6.86 2.64 15.01
N SER A 548 7.22 3.88 15.27
CA SER A 548 7.52 4.87 14.24
C SER A 548 8.94 5.41 14.44
N SER A 549 9.53 5.96 13.38
CA SER A 549 10.81 6.67 13.46
C SER A 549 10.88 7.75 12.40
N ALA A 550 11.89 8.62 12.50
CA ALA A 550 12.08 9.69 11.53
C ALA A 550 12.46 9.19 10.12
N ASN A 551 12.99 7.98 9.98
CA ASN A 551 13.65 7.52 8.75
C ASN A 551 13.50 6.03 8.43
N THR A 552 12.67 5.30 9.17
CA THR A 552 12.27 3.92 8.87
C THR A 552 10.75 3.86 8.71
N PRO A 553 10.22 2.86 7.98
CA PRO A 553 8.79 2.67 7.85
C PRO A 553 8.15 2.38 9.21
N PRO A 554 6.94 2.90 9.48
CA PRO A 554 6.21 2.51 10.68
C PRO A 554 5.79 1.04 10.60
N VAL A 555 5.89 0.34 11.73
CA VAL A 555 5.46 -1.05 11.89
C VAL A 555 4.47 -1.14 13.03
N GLN A 556 3.40 -1.89 12.83
CA GLN A 556 2.34 -2.07 13.81
C GLN A 556 2.09 -3.56 14.01
N GLU A 557 1.95 -3.94 15.27
CA GLU A 557 1.63 -5.31 15.68
C GLU A 557 0.63 -5.33 16.84
N THR A 558 -0.13 -6.41 16.98
CA THR A 558 -1.14 -6.56 18.03
C THR A 558 -0.79 -7.70 18.99
N LEU A 559 -0.52 -7.37 20.25
CA LEU A 559 -0.34 -8.33 21.32
C LEU A 559 -1.66 -8.60 22.05
N ARG A 560 -1.87 -9.86 22.47
CA ARG A 560 -2.99 -10.23 23.34
C ARG A 560 -2.50 -10.76 24.68
N ILE A 561 -3.06 -10.26 25.77
CA ILE A 561 -2.73 -10.70 27.13
C ILE A 561 -3.95 -11.25 27.89
N PHE A 562 -3.69 -12.16 28.83
CA PHE A 562 -4.69 -12.85 29.64
C PHE A 562 -4.35 -12.85 31.14
N PRO A 563 -4.45 -11.72 31.86
CA PRO A 563 -4.32 -11.72 33.32
C PRO A 563 -5.25 -12.73 33.99
N GLY A 564 -4.75 -13.40 35.03
CA GLY A 564 -5.46 -14.42 35.81
C GLY A 564 -5.42 -15.84 35.22
N TYR A 565 -4.58 -16.08 34.21
CA TYR A 565 -4.39 -17.40 33.61
C TYR A 565 -2.94 -17.87 33.71
N GLN A 566 -2.76 -19.14 34.06
CA GLN A 566 -1.52 -19.86 33.84
C GLN A 566 -1.59 -20.64 32.52
N THR A 567 -0.48 -20.64 31.78
CA THR A 567 -0.33 -21.45 30.57
C THR A 567 0.08 -22.87 30.96
N LEU A 568 -0.75 -23.86 30.66
CA LEU A 568 -0.45 -25.28 30.89
C LEU A 568 0.33 -25.90 29.73
N PHE A 569 0.06 -25.42 28.51
CA PHE A 569 0.68 -25.86 27.28
C PHE A 569 0.59 -24.72 26.26
N GLU A 570 1.65 -24.54 25.47
CA GLU A 570 1.74 -23.54 24.40
C GLU A 570 2.48 -24.18 23.23
N ALA A 571 1.98 -23.89 22.03
CA ALA A 571 2.59 -24.24 20.76
C ALA A 571 2.40 -23.06 19.81
N THR A 572 3.50 -22.34 19.57
CA THR A 572 3.58 -21.25 18.57
C THR A 572 4.21 -21.74 17.28
N PHE A 573 4.67 -23.00 17.23
CA PHE A 573 5.28 -23.65 16.06
C PHE A 573 6.62 -23.08 15.54
N GLU A 574 7.06 -21.93 16.07
CA GLU A 574 8.34 -21.28 15.75
C GLU A 574 9.61 -22.13 15.96
N ASP A 575 9.58 -23.06 16.92
CA ASP A 575 10.73 -23.91 17.25
C ASP A 575 10.52 -25.39 16.84
N GLY A 576 9.45 -25.69 16.08
CA GLY A 576 9.12 -27.04 15.60
C GLY A 576 7.64 -27.38 15.65
N ASP A 577 7.32 -28.68 15.68
CA ASP A 577 5.92 -29.14 15.66
C ASP A 577 5.22 -29.11 17.03
N ASP A 578 5.95 -28.80 18.12
CA ASP A 578 5.45 -28.85 19.49
C ASP A 578 4.75 -30.18 19.87
N GLY A 579 5.18 -31.28 19.23
CA GLY A 579 4.59 -32.61 19.41
C GLY A 579 3.26 -32.82 18.68
N PHE A 580 2.83 -31.89 17.84
CA PHE A 580 1.69 -32.08 16.96
C PHE A 580 2.03 -33.06 15.84
N SER A 581 1.00 -33.72 15.31
CA SER A 581 1.17 -34.66 14.21
C SER A 581 0.04 -34.54 13.19
N VAL A 582 0.42 -34.61 11.91
CA VAL A 582 -0.52 -34.66 10.79
C VAL A 582 -0.90 -36.12 10.54
N ASN A 583 -2.18 -36.37 10.30
CA ASN A 583 -2.72 -37.70 9.96
C ASN A 583 -2.38 -38.80 10.99
N ALA A 584 -2.50 -38.50 12.28
CA ALA A 584 -2.09 -39.42 13.35
C ALA A 584 -2.81 -40.78 13.32
N ASP A 585 -4.05 -40.82 12.81
CA ASP A 585 -4.86 -42.05 12.70
C ASP A 585 -4.77 -42.75 11.32
N GLY A 586 -4.06 -42.15 10.35
CA GLY A 586 -3.95 -42.66 8.99
C GLY A 586 -5.23 -42.57 8.17
N ALA A 587 -6.22 -41.78 8.60
CA ALA A 587 -7.53 -41.68 7.95
C ALA A 587 -7.67 -40.53 6.94
N ASP A 588 -6.69 -39.62 6.86
CA ASP A 588 -6.70 -38.50 5.90
C ASP A 588 -6.94 -39.01 4.47
N GLN A 589 -7.83 -38.32 3.76
CA GLN A 589 -8.19 -38.62 2.37
C GLN A 589 -7.70 -37.47 1.48
N VAL A 590 -6.40 -37.19 1.54
CA VAL A 590 -5.79 -36.07 0.83
C VAL A 590 -5.14 -36.52 -0.46
N THR A 591 -5.43 -35.83 -1.56
CA THR A 591 -4.69 -35.99 -2.82
C THR A 591 -3.66 -34.89 -3.03
N GLU A 592 -4.00 -33.66 -2.61
CA GLU A 592 -3.18 -32.44 -2.77
C GLU A 592 -3.43 -31.51 -1.58
N GLY A 593 -2.46 -30.67 -1.23
CA GLY A 593 -2.60 -29.62 -0.23
C GLY A 593 -2.80 -30.08 1.22
N ALA A 594 -2.19 -31.20 1.62
CA ALA A 594 -2.23 -31.67 3.01
C ALA A 594 -1.68 -30.62 3.99
N LEU A 595 -2.03 -30.74 5.28
CA LEU A 595 -1.40 -29.94 6.33
C LEU A 595 0.11 -30.24 6.37
N SER A 596 0.90 -29.19 6.45
CA SER A 596 2.31 -29.26 6.81
C SER A 596 2.69 -28.04 7.65
N LEU A 597 3.74 -28.21 8.46
CA LEU A 597 4.36 -27.08 9.14
C LEU A 597 5.19 -26.34 8.11
N GLU A 598 4.82 -25.11 7.80
CA GLU A 598 5.45 -24.31 6.76
C GLU A 598 5.75 -22.91 7.28
N PRO A 599 6.79 -22.27 6.74
CA PRO A 599 6.94 -20.85 6.90
C PRO A 599 5.75 -20.10 6.26
N VAL A 600 5.11 -19.21 7.01
CA VAL A 600 3.98 -18.39 6.58
C VAL A 600 4.47 -16.99 6.25
N TYR A 601 4.92 -16.85 5.01
CA TYR A 601 5.11 -15.57 4.38
C TYR A 601 4.54 -15.64 2.96
N LEU A 602 4.04 -14.51 2.44
CA LEU A 602 3.78 -14.40 1.02
C LEU A 602 5.05 -14.80 0.27
N SER A 603 4.96 -15.84 -0.54
CA SER A 603 6.00 -16.16 -1.50
C SER A 603 5.35 -16.36 -2.86
N CYS A 604 6.17 -16.26 -3.90
CA CYS A 604 5.71 -16.50 -5.27
C CYS A 604 5.22 -17.94 -5.49
N GLU A 605 5.53 -18.85 -4.57
CA GLU A 605 5.13 -20.26 -4.61
C GLU A 605 3.87 -20.55 -3.80
N MET A 606 3.52 -19.65 -2.85
CA MET A 606 2.28 -19.77 -2.10
C MET A 606 1.08 -19.49 -2.98
N THR A 607 -0.03 -20.09 -2.59
CA THR A 607 -1.31 -19.87 -3.21
C THR A 607 -1.88 -18.49 -2.88
N VAL A 608 -2.86 -18.05 -3.66
CA VAL A 608 -3.52 -16.74 -3.50
C VAL A 608 -4.43 -16.67 -2.26
N GLN A 609 -4.69 -17.81 -1.63
CA GLN A 609 -5.55 -17.96 -0.45
C GLN A 609 -4.75 -18.16 0.84
N THR A 610 -3.42 -18.18 0.74
CA THR A 610 -2.54 -18.44 1.89
C THR A 610 -2.46 -17.16 2.73
N PRO A 611 -2.48 -17.27 4.08
CA PRO A 611 -2.20 -16.12 4.92
C PRO A 611 -0.83 -15.53 4.60
N GLU A 612 -0.75 -14.21 4.52
CA GLU A 612 0.49 -13.53 4.16
C GLU A 612 1.56 -13.54 5.25
N ARG A 613 1.11 -13.65 6.49
CA ARG A 613 1.92 -13.63 7.70
C ARG A 613 1.38 -14.65 8.67
N ASP A 614 2.27 -15.13 9.51
CA ASP A 614 1.96 -15.95 10.65
C ASP A 614 1.03 -15.25 11.66
N ALA A 615 0.37 -16.01 12.55
CA ALA A 615 -0.47 -15.44 13.60
C ALA A 615 0.34 -15.08 14.86
N SER A 616 1.53 -15.65 15.04
CA SER A 616 2.43 -15.38 16.17
C SER A 616 3.20 -14.07 15.95
N LEU A 617 3.30 -13.29 17.03
CA LEU A 617 4.00 -12.01 16.98
C LEU A 617 5.50 -12.21 16.74
N GLY A 618 5.98 -11.75 15.58
CA GLY A 618 7.36 -11.93 15.15
C GLY A 618 7.70 -13.38 14.82
N GLY A 619 6.68 -14.22 14.65
CA GLY A 619 6.83 -15.59 14.15
C GLY A 619 6.72 -15.65 12.63
N ASP A 620 7.15 -16.77 12.07
CA ASP A 620 7.07 -17.05 10.65
C ASP A 620 6.61 -18.46 10.32
N THR A 621 6.08 -19.25 11.27
CA THR A 621 5.69 -20.64 10.99
C THR A 621 4.31 -21.02 11.53
N ALA A 622 3.55 -21.76 10.72
CA ALA A 622 2.29 -22.35 11.17
C ALA A 622 2.01 -23.65 10.44
N PHE A 623 1.03 -24.41 10.95
CA PHE A 623 0.46 -25.51 10.18
C PHE A 623 -0.54 -24.96 9.17
N ILE A 624 -0.21 -25.06 7.87
CA ILE A 624 -1.07 -24.58 6.77
C ILE A 624 -1.43 -25.74 5.84
N THR A 625 -2.67 -25.78 5.35
CA THR A 625 -3.06 -26.62 4.22
C THR A 625 -2.74 -25.88 2.93
N GLY A 626 -2.28 -26.60 1.92
CA GLY A 626 -2.29 -26.09 0.56
C GLY A 626 -1.20 -25.08 0.21
N ALA A 627 -0.10 -25.07 0.97
CA ALA A 627 1.05 -24.18 0.75
C ALA A 627 1.52 -24.09 -0.71
N ALA A 628 1.41 -25.16 -1.51
CA ALA A 628 1.71 -25.12 -2.96
C ALA A 628 0.50 -25.33 -3.87
N SER A 629 -0.64 -25.79 -3.34
CA SER A 629 -1.84 -26.12 -4.10
C SER A 629 -3.01 -26.28 -3.12
N PRO A 630 -4.22 -25.74 -3.40
CA PRO A 630 -5.34 -25.83 -2.48
C PRO A 630 -5.65 -27.27 -2.05
N LEU A 631 -6.21 -27.43 -0.85
CA LEU A 631 -6.56 -28.74 -0.31
C LEU A 631 -7.59 -29.45 -1.19
N VAL A 632 -7.33 -30.72 -1.50
CA VAL A 632 -8.31 -31.62 -2.13
C VAL A 632 -8.51 -32.85 -1.24
N GLY A 633 -9.73 -32.98 -0.70
CA GLY A 633 -10.10 -34.05 0.22
C GLY A 633 -10.06 -33.60 1.68
N SER A 634 -9.53 -34.42 2.59
CA SER A 634 -9.49 -34.08 4.02
C SER A 634 -8.13 -34.36 4.66
N THR A 635 -7.68 -33.43 5.51
CA THR A 635 -6.45 -33.56 6.29
C THR A 635 -6.66 -33.17 7.74
N SER A 636 -5.89 -33.78 8.65
CA SER A 636 -6.05 -33.61 10.10
C SER A 636 -4.74 -33.31 10.83
N LEU A 637 -4.83 -32.43 11.83
CA LEU A 637 -3.75 -32.05 12.74
C LEU A 637 -4.15 -32.40 14.18
N TRP A 638 -3.23 -33.04 14.91
CA TRP A 638 -3.50 -33.61 16.23
C TRP A 638 -2.49 -33.06 17.23
N SER A 639 -2.98 -32.55 18.36
CA SER A 639 -2.12 -32.17 19.48
C SER A 639 -1.51 -33.41 20.15
N PRO A 640 -0.41 -33.25 20.92
CA PRO A 640 -0.03 -34.25 21.90
C PRO A 640 -1.12 -34.40 22.97
N ALA A 641 -0.96 -35.40 23.84
CA ALA A 641 -1.79 -35.50 25.04
C ALA A 641 -1.35 -34.44 26.06
N ILE A 642 -2.29 -33.62 26.53
CA ILE A 642 -2.02 -32.45 27.37
C ILE A 642 -2.66 -32.67 28.74
N SER A 643 -1.83 -32.69 29.78
CA SER A 643 -2.29 -32.87 31.15
C SER A 643 -3.08 -31.64 31.63
N LEU A 644 -4.21 -31.91 32.28
CA LEU A 644 -5.04 -30.91 32.99
C LEU A 644 -5.06 -31.19 34.50
N GLU A 645 -4.09 -31.95 35.01
CA GLU A 645 -4.03 -32.28 36.43
C GLU A 645 -3.89 -30.99 37.26
N GLY A 646 -4.87 -30.75 38.14
CA GLY A 646 -4.92 -29.55 38.98
C GLY A 646 -5.42 -28.28 38.28
N ALA A 647 -5.82 -28.35 37.01
CA ALA A 647 -6.36 -27.21 36.28
C ALA A 647 -7.72 -26.76 36.84
N VAL A 648 -7.95 -25.44 36.86
CA VAL A 648 -9.20 -24.81 37.29
C VAL A 648 -9.89 -24.18 36.07
N ALA A 649 -11.06 -24.69 35.72
CA ALA A 649 -11.86 -24.25 34.57
C ALA A 649 -11.02 -24.05 33.28
N PRO A 650 -10.29 -25.09 32.82
CA PRO A 650 -9.35 -24.94 31.72
C PRO A 650 -10.06 -24.63 30.40
N GLU A 651 -9.37 -23.88 29.56
CA GLU A 651 -9.82 -23.51 28.22
C GLU A 651 -8.70 -23.63 27.19
N ILE A 652 -9.11 -23.84 25.94
CA ILE A 652 -8.23 -23.92 24.79
C ILE A 652 -8.41 -22.66 23.96
N ARG A 653 -7.30 -22.08 23.50
CA ARG A 653 -7.25 -20.97 22.57
C ARG A 653 -6.30 -21.32 21.42
N PHE A 654 -6.58 -20.82 20.24
CA PHE A 654 -5.74 -21.00 19.05
C PHE A 654 -6.13 -19.95 18.02
N SER A 655 -5.23 -19.68 17.08
CA SER A 655 -5.52 -18.95 15.85
C SER A 655 -5.80 -19.93 14.73
N TYR A 656 -6.76 -19.62 13.86
CA TYR A 656 -7.01 -20.39 12.66
C TYR A 656 -7.21 -19.48 11.44
N TRP A 657 -6.74 -19.95 10.30
CA TRP A 657 -7.04 -19.41 8.98
C TRP A 657 -8.04 -20.34 8.29
N PHE A 658 -8.99 -19.79 7.55
CA PHE A 658 -9.94 -20.58 6.77
C PHE A 658 -10.45 -19.77 5.58
N ASP A 659 -9.97 -20.12 4.39
CA ASP A 659 -10.40 -19.56 3.11
C ASP A 659 -10.83 -20.72 2.19
N GLY A 660 -12.14 -20.96 2.11
CA GLY A 660 -12.72 -22.03 1.30
C GLY A 660 -14.13 -21.68 0.83
N ALA A 661 -14.66 -22.53 -0.05
CA ALA A 661 -16.02 -22.37 -0.55
C ALA A 661 -17.06 -22.79 0.51
N SER A 662 -18.33 -22.41 0.29
CA SER A 662 -19.44 -22.69 1.22
C SER A 662 -19.70 -24.17 1.59
N ASN A 663 -19.09 -25.14 0.89
CA ASN A 663 -19.17 -26.57 1.18
C ASN A 663 -17.88 -27.15 1.77
N ASP A 664 -16.89 -26.31 2.04
CA ASP A 664 -15.66 -26.68 2.75
C ASP A 664 -15.87 -26.47 4.26
N GLU A 665 -15.04 -27.11 5.08
CA GLU A 665 -15.20 -27.02 6.54
C GLU A 665 -13.89 -27.21 7.31
N LEU A 666 -13.79 -26.55 8.47
CA LEU A 666 -12.87 -26.85 9.56
C LEU A 666 -13.67 -27.38 10.76
N LYS A 667 -13.32 -28.59 11.23
CA LYS A 667 -13.87 -29.18 12.46
C LYS A 667 -12.81 -29.28 13.53
N VAL A 668 -13.13 -28.77 14.71
CA VAL A 668 -12.28 -28.91 15.91
C VAL A 668 -12.97 -29.82 16.91
N SER A 669 -12.27 -30.86 17.35
CA SER A 669 -12.80 -31.85 18.30
C SER A 669 -11.82 -32.09 19.45
N ILE A 670 -12.36 -32.47 20.61
CA ILE A 670 -11.59 -32.79 21.82
C ILE A 670 -11.87 -34.24 22.23
N SER A 671 -10.85 -34.92 22.74
CA SER A 671 -10.98 -36.25 23.35
C SER A 671 -10.33 -36.29 24.74
N GLU A 672 -10.92 -37.07 25.65
CA GLU A 672 -10.36 -37.37 26.98
C GLU A 672 -9.56 -38.68 27.03
N ASP A 673 -9.64 -39.49 25.98
CA ASP A 673 -9.10 -40.85 25.92
C ASP A 673 -8.44 -41.21 24.57
N GLY A 674 -8.45 -40.29 23.60
CA GLY A 674 -7.99 -40.49 22.23
C GLY A 674 -8.94 -41.32 21.35
N GLU A 675 -10.00 -41.90 21.92
CA GLU A 675 -10.94 -42.77 21.21
C GLU A 675 -12.27 -42.07 20.92
N LYS A 676 -12.85 -41.40 21.93
CA LYS A 676 -14.12 -40.70 21.83
C LYS A 676 -13.90 -39.20 21.62
N TRP A 677 -14.42 -38.70 20.50
CA TRP A 677 -14.26 -37.31 20.08
C TRP A 677 -15.56 -36.53 20.23
N TYR A 678 -15.46 -35.36 20.89
CA TYR A 678 -16.54 -34.41 21.07
C TYR A 678 -16.29 -33.20 20.18
N LYS A 679 -17.24 -32.90 19.29
CA LYS A 679 -17.14 -31.73 18.40
C LYS A 679 -17.24 -30.45 19.22
N ALA A 680 -16.20 -29.63 19.18
CA ALA A 680 -16.13 -28.35 19.87
C ALA A 680 -16.53 -27.20 18.95
N LEU A 681 -16.00 -27.16 17.72
CA LEU A 681 -16.25 -26.11 16.73
C LEU A 681 -16.42 -26.72 15.33
N GLU A 682 -17.18 -26.02 14.50
CA GLU A 682 -17.39 -26.30 13.08
C GLU A 682 -17.50 -24.96 12.36
N ILE A 683 -16.60 -24.72 11.41
CA ILE A 683 -16.44 -23.47 10.67
C ILE A 683 -16.60 -23.80 9.19
N ASN A 684 -17.39 -23.01 8.48
CA ASN A 684 -17.72 -23.19 7.06
C ASN A 684 -17.91 -21.86 6.33
N GLU A 685 -17.54 -20.75 6.98
CA GLU A 685 -17.56 -19.41 6.42
C GLU A 685 -16.11 -18.93 6.29
N PRO A 686 -15.66 -18.54 5.08
CA PRO A 686 -14.31 -18.03 4.87
C PRO A 686 -14.07 -16.69 5.57
N ASP A 687 -12.86 -16.49 6.10
CA ASP A 687 -12.34 -15.20 6.57
C ASP A 687 -10.86 -15.14 6.21
N HIS A 688 -10.47 -14.10 5.48
CA HIS A 688 -9.09 -13.87 5.04
C HIS A 688 -8.24 -13.22 6.15
N ARG A 689 -8.44 -13.65 7.40
CA ARG A 689 -7.71 -13.21 8.58
C ARG A 689 -7.52 -14.38 9.52
N TRP A 690 -6.47 -14.31 10.33
CA TRP A 690 -6.35 -15.19 11.50
C TRP A 690 -7.47 -14.89 12.50
N ILE A 691 -8.35 -15.87 12.72
CA ILE A 691 -9.43 -15.78 13.71
C ILE A 691 -9.03 -16.55 14.97
N GLN A 692 -9.39 -16.01 16.13
CA GLN A 692 -9.19 -16.72 17.39
C GLN A 692 -10.31 -17.72 17.69
N GLY A 693 -9.94 -19.00 17.81
CA GLY A 693 -10.76 -20.05 18.39
C GLY A 693 -10.70 -20.07 19.92
N ARG A 694 -11.82 -20.42 20.57
CA ARG A 694 -11.91 -20.61 22.03
C ARG A 694 -12.80 -21.79 22.36
N ILE A 695 -12.35 -22.65 23.28
CA ILE A 695 -13.13 -23.80 23.77
C ILE A 695 -13.03 -23.88 25.30
N ARG A 696 -14.17 -23.79 25.99
CA ARG A 696 -14.27 -24.03 27.44
C ARG A 696 -14.50 -25.52 27.68
N ILE A 697 -13.53 -26.20 28.30
CA ILE A 697 -13.51 -27.67 28.37
C ILE A 697 -14.67 -28.21 29.20
N GLU A 698 -14.97 -27.58 30.33
CA GLU A 698 -16.04 -28.01 31.22
C GLU A 698 -17.44 -27.82 30.62
N GLU A 699 -17.64 -26.80 29.78
CA GLU A 699 -18.91 -26.60 29.08
C GLU A 699 -19.16 -27.69 28.04
N LEU A 700 -18.10 -28.17 27.38
CA LEU A 700 -18.18 -29.23 26.37
C LEU A 700 -18.30 -30.63 27.00
N LEU A 701 -17.48 -30.93 28.00
CA LEU A 701 -17.35 -32.28 28.58
C LEU A 701 -18.14 -32.47 29.89
N GLY A 702 -18.65 -31.40 30.48
CA GLY A 702 -19.36 -31.41 31.76
C GLY A 702 -18.46 -31.62 32.99
N LYS A 703 -17.13 -31.71 32.79
CA LYS A 703 -16.10 -31.91 33.82
C LYS A 703 -14.73 -31.48 33.27
N THR A 704 -13.76 -31.29 34.16
CA THR A 704 -12.34 -31.22 33.80
C THR A 704 -11.75 -32.64 33.80
N PRO A 705 -11.39 -33.22 32.63
CA PRO A 705 -10.69 -34.51 32.57
C PRO A 705 -9.24 -34.35 33.07
N GLY A 706 -8.52 -35.44 33.31
CA GLY A 706 -7.11 -35.39 33.73
C GLY A 706 -6.14 -35.08 32.58
N GLU A 707 -6.55 -35.35 31.35
CA GLU A 707 -5.78 -35.14 30.13
C GLU A 707 -6.77 -34.88 28.98
N ILE A 708 -6.31 -34.17 27.95
CA ILE A 708 -7.04 -33.98 26.69
C ILE A 708 -6.13 -34.16 25.48
N GLN A 709 -6.75 -34.46 24.34
CA GLN A 709 -6.19 -34.29 23.00
C GLN A 709 -7.14 -33.44 22.16
N VAL A 710 -6.58 -32.62 21.27
CA VAL A 710 -7.32 -31.79 20.32
C VAL A 710 -7.00 -32.23 18.90
N ARG A 711 -8.01 -32.18 18.04
CA ARG A 711 -7.86 -32.46 16.62
C ARG A 711 -8.57 -31.43 15.78
N PHE A 712 -7.87 -30.94 14.77
CA PHE A 712 -8.36 -30.07 13.70
C PHE A 712 -8.50 -30.91 12.44
N ILE A 713 -9.62 -30.79 11.74
CA ILE A 713 -9.85 -31.47 10.44
C ILE A 713 -10.31 -30.43 9.45
N PHE A 714 -9.51 -30.22 8.40
CA PHE A 714 -9.88 -29.44 7.23
C PHE A 714 -10.43 -30.39 6.16
N THR A 715 -11.58 -30.06 5.57
CA THR A 715 -12.18 -30.83 4.48
C THR A 715 -12.57 -29.90 3.34
N SER A 716 -11.98 -30.15 2.17
CA SER A 716 -12.34 -29.48 0.93
C SER A 716 -13.20 -30.37 0.04
N ASN A 717 -14.40 -29.89 -0.26
CA ASN A 717 -15.28 -30.44 -1.28
C ASN A 717 -15.24 -29.60 -2.58
N SER A 718 -14.68 -28.39 -2.52
CA SER A 718 -14.52 -27.50 -3.67
C SER A 718 -13.19 -27.69 -4.41
N GLY A 719 -12.15 -28.15 -3.70
CA GLY A 719 -10.77 -28.15 -4.17
C GLY A 719 -10.12 -26.76 -4.15
N LEU A 720 -10.65 -25.83 -3.34
CA LEU A 720 -10.21 -24.44 -3.21
C LEU A 720 -10.06 -24.02 -1.73
N LEU A 721 -9.85 -24.98 -0.83
CA LEU A 721 -9.71 -24.67 0.60
C LEU A 721 -8.24 -24.46 0.96
N GLU A 722 -7.97 -23.36 1.65
CA GLU A 722 -6.78 -23.15 2.45
C GLU A 722 -7.14 -22.85 3.90
N GLY A 723 -6.40 -23.44 4.81
CA GLY A 723 -6.67 -23.40 6.21
C GLY A 723 -5.37 -23.46 7.00
N GLY A 724 -5.39 -22.89 8.19
CA GLY A 724 -4.20 -22.80 9.03
C GLY A 724 -4.53 -22.94 10.50
N VAL A 725 -3.57 -23.38 11.31
CA VAL A 725 -3.64 -23.41 12.77
C VAL A 725 -2.33 -22.87 13.32
N ASP A 726 -2.43 -21.94 14.26
CA ASP A 726 -1.30 -21.33 14.95
C ASP A 726 -1.66 -20.90 16.39
N GLU A 727 -0.71 -20.43 17.19
CA GLU A 727 -0.88 -19.82 18.52
C GLU A 727 -1.74 -20.67 19.48
N PHE A 728 -1.49 -21.99 19.48
CA PHE A 728 -2.29 -22.94 20.27
C PHE A 728 -1.87 -22.91 21.74
N ARG A 729 -2.84 -22.68 22.63
CA ARG A 729 -2.63 -22.59 24.09
C ARG A 729 -3.70 -23.32 24.86
N VAL A 730 -3.30 -24.03 25.91
CA VAL A 730 -4.19 -24.55 26.95
C VAL A 730 -3.94 -23.77 28.22
N LEU A 731 -4.98 -23.09 28.70
CA LEU A 731 -4.90 -22.16 29.82
C LEU A 731 -5.76 -22.67 30.98
N SER A 732 -5.33 -22.37 32.21
CA SER A 732 -6.10 -22.62 33.44
C SER A 732 -6.25 -21.32 34.21
N LEU A 733 -7.41 -21.11 34.85
CA LEU A 733 -7.53 -20.01 35.81
C LEU A 733 -6.52 -20.22 36.94
N ALA A 734 -5.88 -19.13 37.36
CA ALA A 734 -4.85 -19.13 38.38
C ALA A 734 -5.06 -17.95 39.37
N GLY A 735 -4.30 -17.91 40.45
CA GLY A 735 -4.38 -16.84 41.45
C GLY A 735 -5.80 -16.60 42.00
N GLN A 736 -6.22 -15.33 42.03
CA GLN A 736 -7.57 -14.92 42.42
C GLN A 736 -8.66 -15.48 41.50
N CYS A 737 -8.36 -15.71 40.22
CA CYS A 737 -9.28 -16.36 39.30
C CYS A 737 -9.47 -17.85 39.59
N GLY A 738 -8.44 -18.53 40.09
CA GLY A 738 -8.50 -19.95 40.45
C GLY A 738 -9.22 -20.22 41.78
N GLY A 739 -9.26 -19.23 42.69
CA GLY A 739 -9.80 -19.40 44.05
C GLY A 739 -11.34 -19.46 44.16
N GLY A 740 -12.08 -19.24 43.08
CA GLY A 740 -13.51 -18.90 43.09
C GLY A 740 -14.54 -20.01 43.37
N LEU A 741 -14.15 -21.28 43.49
CA LEU A 741 -15.12 -22.38 43.70
C LEU A 741 -14.95 -23.17 45.00
N CYS A 742 -13.97 -22.86 45.85
CA CYS A 742 -13.76 -23.57 47.12
C CYS A 742 -13.47 -22.64 48.30
N ALA A 743 -14.31 -21.63 48.55
CA ALA A 743 -14.23 -20.86 49.80
C ALA A 743 -15.59 -20.30 50.28
N CYS A 744 -16.63 -21.13 50.36
CA CYS A 744 -17.64 -20.91 51.40
C CYS A 744 -17.07 -21.45 52.72
N SER A 745 -16.20 -20.67 53.37
CA SER A 745 -15.81 -20.94 54.75
C SER A 745 -17.08 -20.83 55.62
N SER A 746 -17.53 -21.96 56.11
CA SER A 746 -18.67 -22.11 56.99
C SER A 746 -18.32 -21.65 58.41
N THR A 747 -18.13 -20.35 58.65
CA THR A 747 -18.16 -19.79 60.02
C THR A 747 -18.41 -18.28 60.01
N ASP A 748 -19.66 -17.87 59.80
CA ASP A 748 -20.17 -16.64 60.44
C ASP A 748 -21.51 -16.95 61.15
N PRO A 749 -21.55 -17.02 62.49
CA PRO A 749 -22.77 -17.32 63.24
C PRO A 749 -23.70 -16.11 63.44
N ARG A 750 -23.65 -15.06 62.60
CA ARG A 750 -24.39 -13.80 62.85
C ARG A 750 -25.58 -13.47 61.94
N SER A 751 -26.06 -14.37 61.08
CA SER A 751 -27.25 -14.12 60.23
C SER A 751 -28.50 -14.91 60.63
N ALA A 752 -28.65 -15.27 61.91
CA ALA A 752 -29.82 -15.97 62.43
C ALA A 752 -30.89 -15.03 63.02
N TRP A 753 -31.28 -13.94 62.37
CA TRP A 753 -32.48 -13.20 62.77
C TRP A 753 -33.21 -12.58 61.57
N ILE A 754 -34.52 -12.91 61.50
CA ILE A 754 -35.61 -12.24 60.74
C ILE A 754 -35.97 -12.87 59.38
N TRP A 755 -36.79 -13.92 59.44
CA TRP A 755 -38.10 -14.02 58.77
C TRP A 755 -39.08 -14.58 59.82
N PRO A 756 -40.39 -14.22 59.88
CA PRO A 756 -41.25 -14.04 58.71
C PRO A 756 -42.31 -12.91 58.80
N PHE A 757 -42.68 -12.34 57.65
CA PHE A 757 -44.06 -11.88 57.44
C PHE A 757 -44.43 -12.04 55.96
N LEU A 758 -45.10 -13.16 55.66
CA LEU A 758 -45.85 -13.32 54.43
C LEU A 758 -47.17 -14.04 54.77
N ALA A 759 -48.24 -13.25 54.97
CA ALA A 759 -49.63 -13.69 54.85
C ALA A 759 -50.56 -12.49 55.09
N LEU A 760 -51.03 -11.83 54.01
CA LEU A 760 -52.37 -11.23 53.87
C LEU A 760 -52.40 -10.28 52.66
N LEU A 761 -52.94 -10.74 51.52
CA LEU A 761 -54.25 -10.31 51.01
C LEU A 761 -54.41 -10.62 49.51
N ILE A 762 -55.38 -11.50 49.30
CA ILE A 762 -56.05 -11.84 48.06
C ILE A 762 -57.14 -10.77 47.78
N LEU A 763 -57.46 -10.58 46.49
CA LEU A 763 -58.69 -9.99 45.88
C LEU A 763 -58.88 -8.47 45.85
N GLY A 764 -59.16 -7.91 44.65
CA GLY A 764 -59.97 -6.68 44.55
C GLY A 764 -59.93 -5.80 43.30
N ARG A 765 -60.16 -6.36 42.10
CA ARG A 765 -60.89 -5.78 40.93
C ARG A 765 -61.03 -4.23 40.74
N VAL A 766 -60.54 -3.77 39.58
CA VAL A 766 -61.29 -3.17 38.43
C VAL A 766 -61.96 -1.77 38.61
N PHE A 767 -61.52 -0.73 37.84
CA PHE A 767 -62.18 -0.06 36.67
C PHE A 767 -61.72 1.41 36.43
N PHE A 768 -61.67 1.81 35.13
CA PHE A 768 -61.72 3.16 34.51
C PHE A 768 -60.43 4.03 34.50
N ARG A 769 -60.03 4.79 33.44
CA ARG A 769 -60.56 5.13 32.10
C ARG A 769 -59.48 5.86 31.26
N LYS A 770 -59.62 5.77 29.92
CA LYS A 770 -58.97 6.54 28.82
C LYS A 770 -58.61 8.02 29.08
N SER A 771 -57.54 8.50 28.41
CA SER A 771 -57.63 9.63 27.46
C SER A 771 -56.46 9.70 26.47
N LYS A 772 -56.81 9.88 25.18
CA LYS A 772 -55.97 10.29 24.05
C LYS A 772 -55.52 11.75 24.20
N ALA A 773 -54.37 12.14 23.64
CA ALA A 773 -54.24 13.08 22.51
C ALA A 773 -52.80 13.65 22.34
N ARG A 774 -52.30 13.58 21.10
CA ARG A 774 -51.28 14.42 20.44
C ARG A 774 -51.72 15.93 20.43
N PRO A 775 -50.90 16.95 20.10
CA PRO A 775 -49.97 16.98 18.94
C PRO A 775 -48.68 17.83 19.04
N ALA A 776 -47.94 17.77 17.92
CA ALA A 776 -46.72 18.45 17.51
C ALA A 776 -46.71 19.98 17.63
N VAL A 777 -45.50 20.56 17.70
CA VAL A 777 -45.13 21.86 17.13
C VAL A 777 -43.65 21.83 16.71
N HIS A 778 -43.37 22.34 15.51
CA HIS A 778 -42.05 22.67 14.95
C HIS A 778 -41.30 23.74 15.75
N GLY A 779 -39.98 23.63 15.77
CA GLY A 779 -39.02 24.69 16.06
C GLY A 779 -37.67 24.27 15.52
#